data_AF-A0A9P8LDX9-F1
#
_entry.id   AF-A0A9P8LDX9-F1
#
_cell.length_a   1.000
_cell.length_b   1.000
_cell.length_c   1.000
_cell.angle_alpha   90.00
_cell.angle_beta   90.00
_cell.angle_gamma   90.00
#
_symmetry.space_group_name_H-M   'P 1'
#
loop_
_entity.id
_entity.type
_entity.pdbx_description
1 polymer ?
#
loop_
_entity_poly.entity_id
_entity_poly.type
_entity_poly.pdbx_seq_one_letter_code
_entity_poly.pdbx_strand_id
1 'polypeptide(L)'
;MALPVHFLALQPGRTAATVNQTGDWGTILGLEDIHVSPQQDGSNDIVITDDKFWNLTFSSAGNLAVFKKPLSVNRVHSDANMGDDFDSGVLVLSSSKSDPIPLQGDQSICAAFGIKDSSMSQTLWAFLKAVDSTGILKATVHKPSTPTPRANALWCVTTDETYKVAATLTFDLAAESDDPKGPLGSSLSWVNDNLGVSISLSDITKRIPKIPDILVTLTKTTFYPLGTLVPSETYSLSSQFSILGFDCSVDFTVNDMSVILNPRDQPAGSFFSFIQDAVGSPQGLEGQLPTGDSSDMFSQFFSHIHLWYITLKKDTSSSALSWGIALLANWTIGGSSSTAGTAGASGTPILVGMGYDSADSIFYGRLILAGDVPGALGQRLPEYDPRVDLPHDTLVSQGIDPDNLPTGIDLWDLLPDHGTVAPKNIPHVVKAARVSYQTLAAENQSTFQFFMEITDSNPPQGQIGEAPSGFVWDKISIEASVTKSSSGGHARTATSIRIFSSMALFAKNNPRISPALLNVTLGYQSSGTGVPSEWNLHGSLRNVSVALLADYFDESCRDGAMAVLGNINLSSLEMFYAYTSGSASSFLITAVLRLGALELDLSYQYVSVLHQGGKTAAVQKWGDNRPKEAAVVDPPASSTQWAFEAFLRTNSPNATIASIAESISPGAGSKLPGFVGGITITPKGDPDNSPVKLRYSGDNTNGSALTVWVSIGSFNLTFVQFRARAKDGKSTAVKRILRISVDQIPIPDNIPLVGQIPQPFDHLVYLWVEDDDPSHIDPTEKGFTRAMVQGPGGTDVNTELKKMHIPPIQLRESKTPKINDLVLQAGHHFIIISNGKVVLDHVFQNAKQDGSSGSRPTTRVVDPGRVVPTGAAGHVVPAAAAPSQDAVGADEAAVTKGATDSKAGPLSISGLSLQYKDGSLFVGLDATLVLGPLTFSVIGFTLEIALSQGNVKLDSLADIVKKKLIQASIHGLEAGLSKPPLTLNGVFVHETVDVAGGSVDIFKGGISVGFKAWDLLAVGEYKVTTLENHTFKSVFVYGKLDGPLVTVEFATISGVRVGFGFNSAVYLPTANKLYTFPFINDNSVAGAGNDPMKVLAQMVDPRDGNPAYVHTKEGGCWFCAVSK
;
A
#
# COMPACT_ATOMS: atom_id res chain seq x y z
N MET A 1 17.49 12.45 17.55
CA MET A 1 17.55 13.06 18.90
C MET A 1 18.95 13.63 19.04
N ALA A 2 19.13 14.95 18.95
CA ALA A 2 20.42 15.57 19.23
C ALA A 2 20.60 15.58 20.76
N LEU A 3 21.61 14.88 21.26
CA LEU A 3 21.96 14.95 22.67
C LEU A 3 22.44 16.38 22.97
N PRO A 4 22.13 16.97 24.14
CA PRO A 4 22.92 18.07 24.64
C PRO A 4 24.36 17.57 24.73
N VAL A 5 25.22 18.12 23.88
CA VAL A 5 26.60 17.67 23.64
C VAL A 5 27.49 17.81 24.89
N HIS A 6 26.98 18.47 25.94
CA HIS A 6 27.80 19.02 27.01
C HIS A 6 27.78 18.26 28.34
N PHE A 7 26.90 17.27 28.54
CA PHE A 7 26.76 16.59 29.84
C PHE A 7 26.77 15.04 29.64
N LEU A 8 27.82 14.36 30.16
CA LEU A 8 28.26 12.93 30.00
C LEU A 8 28.68 12.44 28.61
N ALA A 9 28.96 13.32 27.66
CA ALA A 9 29.57 12.90 26.40
C ALA A 9 31.10 13.05 26.48
N LEU A 10 31.78 11.96 26.81
CA LEU A 10 33.06 11.67 26.16
C LEU A 10 32.70 11.41 24.69
N GLN A 11 32.99 12.36 23.81
CA GLN A 11 32.92 12.06 22.39
C GLN A 11 34.05 11.07 22.09
N PRO A 12 33.77 9.83 21.64
CA PRO A 12 34.77 9.12 20.86
C PRO A 12 35.12 10.03 19.70
N GLY A 13 36.41 10.30 19.52
CA GLY A 13 36.94 11.05 18.39
C GLY A 13 36.22 10.66 17.10
N ARG A 14 35.87 11.69 16.33
CA ARG A 14 35.21 11.61 15.02
C ARG A 14 35.59 10.33 14.26
N THR A 15 34.59 9.64 13.74
CA THR A 15 34.75 8.61 12.70
C THR A 15 35.77 9.09 11.67
N ALA A 16 36.72 8.23 11.34
CA ALA A 16 37.81 8.46 10.39
C ALA A 16 37.34 9.30 9.20
N ALA A 17 37.62 10.60 9.28
CA ALA A 17 37.56 11.52 8.17
C ALA A 17 38.64 11.07 7.20
N THR A 18 38.26 10.68 5.99
CA THR A 18 39.22 10.32 4.94
C THR A 18 39.79 11.63 4.42
N VAL A 19 40.82 12.16 5.08
CA VAL A 19 41.47 13.37 4.58
C VAL A 19 42.44 13.01 3.46
N ASN A 20 42.40 13.83 2.41
CA ASN A 20 43.24 13.79 1.25
C ASN A 20 44.72 13.88 1.66
N GLN A 21 45.56 12.94 1.19
CA GLN A 21 47.00 12.80 1.50
C GLN A 21 47.87 13.98 1.01
N THR A 22 47.30 15.16 0.78
CA THR A 22 47.92 16.25 0.02
C THR A 22 48.28 17.49 0.84
N GLY A 23 47.99 17.56 2.14
CA GLY A 23 48.51 18.67 2.94
C GLY A 23 49.82 18.31 3.62
N ASP A 24 50.86 18.99 3.16
CA ASP A 24 52.21 18.89 3.68
C ASP A 24 52.25 19.55 5.07
N TRP A 25 52.29 18.75 6.14
CA TRP A 25 52.46 19.22 7.53
C TRP A 25 53.60 20.23 7.65
N GLY A 26 54.67 20.07 6.84
CA GLY A 26 55.78 21.01 6.79
C GLY A 26 55.39 22.42 6.36
N THR A 27 54.35 22.58 5.51
CA THR A 27 53.83 23.90 5.13
C THR A 27 53.10 24.56 6.29
N ILE A 28 52.24 23.83 7.01
CA ILE A 28 51.47 24.39 8.14
C ILE A 28 52.38 24.66 9.35
N LEU A 29 53.26 23.72 9.68
CA LEU A 29 54.28 23.94 10.72
C LEU A 29 55.20 25.09 10.34
N GLY A 30 55.56 25.24 9.07
CA GLY A 30 56.27 26.40 8.56
C GLY A 30 55.48 27.72 8.68
N LEU A 31 54.15 27.71 8.50
CA LEU A 31 53.29 28.87 8.76
C LEU A 31 53.21 29.22 10.25
N GLU A 32 53.37 28.23 11.13
CA GLU A 32 53.54 28.42 12.57
C GLU A 32 54.99 28.67 12.99
N ASP A 33 55.94 28.77 12.05
CA ASP A 33 57.39 28.91 12.31
C ASP A 33 58.00 27.77 13.17
N ILE A 34 57.32 26.61 13.22
CA ILE A 34 57.75 25.44 13.99
C ILE A 34 58.64 24.57 13.11
N HIS A 35 59.90 24.41 13.51
CA HIS A 35 60.88 23.59 12.79
C HIS A 35 60.98 22.18 13.38
N VAL A 36 60.74 21.16 12.55
CA VAL A 36 60.83 19.74 12.93
C VAL A 36 62.20 19.18 12.54
N SER A 37 62.90 18.57 13.50
CA SER A 37 64.17 17.89 13.24
C SER A 37 64.02 16.39 13.50
N PRO A 38 64.11 15.50 12.49
CA PRO A 38 64.19 14.08 12.74
C PRO A 38 65.51 13.75 13.44
N GLN A 39 65.46 12.89 14.46
CA GLN A 39 66.64 12.51 15.22
C GLN A 39 67.59 11.65 14.34
N GLN A 40 68.87 12.00 14.28
CA GLN A 40 69.86 11.35 13.40
C GLN A 40 70.35 9.97 13.92
N ASP A 41 69.85 9.50 15.06
CA ASP A 41 70.34 8.29 15.76
C ASP A 41 69.62 7.00 15.35
N GLY A 42 68.70 7.07 14.37
CA GLY A 42 67.87 5.94 13.95
C GLY A 42 66.74 5.62 14.93
N SER A 43 66.60 6.41 16.00
CA SER A 43 65.34 6.51 16.72
C SER A 43 64.35 7.22 15.79
N ASN A 44 63.14 6.70 15.67
CA ASN A 44 62.10 7.39 14.94
C ASN A 44 61.46 8.49 15.82
N ASP A 45 62.12 8.97 16.88
CA ASP A 45 61.58 10.04 17.71
C ASP A 45 61.61 11.37 16.96
N ILE A 46 60.51 12.12 17.05
CA ILE A 46 60.46 13.49 16.57
C ILE A 46 60.50 14.44 17.73
N VAL A 47 61.43 15.37 17.62
CA VAL A 47 61.72 16.37 18.64
C VAL A 47 61.52 17.74 18.03
N ILE A 48 60.75 18.57 18.74
CA ILE A 48 60.55 19.98 18.42
C ILE A 48 61.05 20.80 19.60
N THR A 49 61.95 21.73 19.31
CA THR A 49 62.42 22.75 20.26
C THR A 49 62.21 24.10 19.61
N ASP A 50 61.43 24.96 20.25
CA ASP A 50 60.97 26.22 19.66
C ASP A 50 61.04 27.37 20.67
N ASP A 51 61.49 28.53 20.23
CA ASP A 51 61.68 29.71 21.08
C ASP A 51 60.35 30.38 21.48
N LYS A 52 59.27 30.20 20.70
CA LYS A 52 57.91 30.64 21.03
C LYS A 52 57.38 29.99 22.29
N PHE A 53 57.89 28.80 22.62
CA PHE A 53 57.61 28.10 23.86
C PHE A 53 58.82 28.11 24.81
N TRP A 54 59.59 29.20 24.85
CA TRP A 54 60.77 29.37 25.73
C TRP A 54 61.84 28.28 25.58
N ASN A 55 62.05 27.77 24.37
CA ASN A 55 62.96 26.66 24.07
C ASN A 55 62.61 25.35 24.79
N LEU A 56 61.33 25.15 25.12
CA LEU A 56 60.84 23.86 25.60
C LEU A 56 60.96 22.81 24.50
N THR A 57 61.23 21.57 24.91
CA THR A 57 61.42 20.44 23.99
C THR A 57 60.23 19.49 24.12
N PHE A 58 59.55 19.24 22.99
CA PHE A 58 58.46 18.28 22.84
C PHE A 58 58.96 17.08 22.05
N SER A 59 58.59 15.87 22.46
CA SER A 59 59.04 14.61 21.86
C SER A 59 57.91 13.59 21.75
N SER A 60 57.93 12.82 20.67
CA SER A 60 56.98 11.73 20.44
C SER A 60 57.21 10.53 21.35
N ALA A 61 58.45 10.32 21.84
CA ALA A 61 58.80 9.22 22.73
C ALA A 61 58.08 9.28 24.10
N GLY A 62 57.67 10.48 24.54
CA GLY A 62 56.95 10.68 25.80
C GLY A 62 55.47 10.23 25.77
N ASN A 63 54.90 10.00 24.59
CA ASN A 63 53.47 9.74 24.42
C ASN A 63 52.98 8.49 25.18
N LEU A 64 53.76 7.42 25.20
CA LEU A 64 53.38 6.19 25.90
C LEU A 64 53.30 6.39 27.41
N ALA A 65 54.21 7.19 27.99
CA ALA A 65 54.24 7.47 29.42
C ALA A 65 53.04 8.30 29.88
N VAL A 66 52.56 9.24 29.04
CA VAL A 66 51.45 10.14 29.39
C VAL A 66 50.08 9.52 29.09
N PHE A 67 49.89 8.90 27.93
CA PHE A 67 48.57 8.40 27.51
C PHE A 67 48.32 6.92 27.87
N LYS A 68 49.28 6.23 28.51
CA LYS A 68 49.19 4.88 29.12
C LYS A 68 48.78 3.70 28.22
N LYS A 69 48.23 3.91 27.01
CA LYS A 69 47.82 2.85 26.08
C LYS A 69 48.69 2.84 24.79
N PRO A 70 49.32 1.71 24.44
CA PRO A 70 50.07 1.56 23.18
C PRO A 70 49.10 1.52 21.99
N LEU A 71 49.46 2.13 20.87
CA LEU A 71 48.73 1.96 19.60
C LEU A 71 49.23 0.68 18.92
N SER A 72 48.32 -0.24 18.60
CA SER A 72 48.62 -1.52 17.97
C SER A 72 48.34 -1.46 16.47
N VAL A 73 49.18 -0.80 15.68
CA VAL A 73 49.05 -0.86 14.21
C VAL A 73 50.42 -0.97 13.55
N ASN A 74 50.50 -1.80 12.51
CA ASN A 74 51.68 -2.16 11.73
C ASN A 74 52.40 -0.99 11.02
N ARG A 75 52.03 0.27 11.29
CA ARG A 75 52.90 1.43 11.09
C ARG A 75 53.72 1.63 12.34
N VAL A 76 54.70 0.74 12.49
CA VAL A 76 55.83 1.03 13.37
C VAL A 76 56.45 2.32 12.85
N HIS A 77 56.74 3.24 13.77
CA HIS A 77 57.56 4.45 13.61
C HIS A 77 56.78 5.75 13.35
N SER A 78 56.50 6.43 14.46
CA SER A 78 56.77 7.85 14.79
C SER A 78 57.32 8.82 13.72
N ASP A 79 56.85 8.73 12.49
CA ASP A 79 56.86 9.86 11.57
C ASP A 79 55.69 10.79 11.95
N ALA A 80 55.90 11.72 12.86
CA ALA A 80 55.04 12.90 13.06
C ALA A 80 54.83 13.71 11.76
N ASN A 81 55.58 13.44 10.69
CA ASN A 81 55.31 13.92 9.33
C ASN A 81 54.20 13.13 8.59
N MET A 82 53.76 11.98 9.11
CA MET A 82 52.72 11.13 8.50
C MET A 82 51.45 10.98 9.35
N GLY A 83 51.41 11.54 10.56
CA GLY A 83 50.32 11.34 11.53
C GLY A 83 50.18 9.87 11.96
N ASP A 84 49.38 9.62 13.00
CA ASP A 84 48.86 8.28 13.28
C ASP A 84 47.76 7.90 12.27
N ASP A 85 47.07 6.76 12.45
CA ASP A 85 46.00 6.33 11.52
C ASP A 85 44.79 7.30 11.44
N PHE A 86 44.84 8.42 12.16
CA PHE A 86 43.88 9.52 12.15
C PHE A 86 44.51 10.84 11.66
N ASP A 87 45.69 10.77 11.04
CA ASP A 87 46.47 11.92 10.56
C ASP A 87 46.70 12.96 11.67
N SER A 88 46.82 12.49 12.91
CA SER A 88 47.11 13.30 14.09
C SER A 88 48.51 13.01 14.64
N GLY A 89 49.23 14.05 15.05
CA GLY A 89 50.56 13.95 15.65
C GLY A 89 50.56 14.70 16.96
N VAL A 90 50.86 13.99 18.05
CA VAL A 90 51.01 14.55 19.40
C VAL A 90 52.45 14.41 19.84
N LEU A 91 53.01 15.47 20.42
CA LEU A 91 54.36 15.53 20.96
C LEU A 91 54.27 16.01 22.40
N VAL A 92 54.62 15.14 23.36
CA VAL A 92 54.57 15.45 24.79
C VAL A 92 55.84 16.17 25.22
N LEU A 93 55.73 17.10 26.16
CA LEU A 93 56.88 17.81 26.74
C LEU A 93 57.89 16.82 27.36
N SER A 94 59.13 16.80 26.87
CA SER A 94 60.18 15.89 27.35
C SER A 94 61.16 16.51 28.34
N SER A 95 61.30 17.85 28.34
CA SER A 95 62.10 18.57 29.33
C SER A 95 61.44 19.90 29.71
N SER A 96 61.30 20.16 31.01
CA SER A 96 60.62 21.33 31.57
C SER A 96 61.56 22.39 32.15
N LYS A 97 62.82 22.45 31.71
CA LYS A 97 63.80 23.38 32.28
C LYS A 97 63.54 24.80 31.75
N SER A 98 62.63 25.52 32.38
CA SER A 98 62.38 26.94 32.14
C SER A 98 62.86 27.78 33.32
N ASP A 99 63.48 28.92 33.06
CA ASP A 99 63.61 29.97 34.07
C ASP A 99 62.20 30.44 34.51
N PRO A 100 62.01 30.95 35.73
CA PRO A 100 60.72 31.48 36.17
C PRO A 100 60.19 32.61 35.25
N ILE A 101 58.98 32.46 34.74
CA ILE A 101 58.38 33.33 33.70
C ILE A 101 57.26 34.18 34.32
N PRO A 102 57.13 35.49 34.02
CA PRO A 102 56.00 36.29 34.50
C PRO A 102 54.64 35.75 34.06
N LEU A 103 53.61 35.88 34.91
CA LEU A 103 52.24 35.45 34.58
C LEU A 103 51.56 36.34 33.51
N GLN A 104 51.75 37.67 33.60
CA GLN A 104 51.13 38.69 32.73
C GLN A 104 52.15 39.76 32.25
N GLY A 105 51.84 40.47 31.16
CA GLY A 105 52.72 41.46 30.50
C GLY A 105 53.37 40.95 29.20
N ASP A 106 54.13 41.79 28.50
CA ASP A 106 54.62 41.52 27.13
C ASP A 106 55.57 40.31 27.01
N GLN A 107 56.24 39.91 28.10
CA GLN A 107 57.13 38.73 28.17
C GLN A 107 56.56 37.60 29.04
N SER A 108 55.23 37.54 29.16
CA SER A 108 54.56 36.59 30.05
C SER A 108 54.10 35.30 29.39
N ILE A 109 53.70 34.32 30.22
CA ILE A 109 53.06 33.10 29.73
C ILE A 109 51.74 33.36 29.00
N CYS A 110 50.97 34.40 29.40
CA CYS A 110 49.76 34.79 28.67
C CYS A 110 50.09 35.33 27.28
N ALA A 111 51.11 36.19 27.16
CA ALA A 111 51.52 36.78 25.88
C ALA A 111 52.01 35.73 24.87
N ALA A 112 52.77 34.72 25.33
CA ALA A 112 53.24 33.63 24.48
C ALA A 112 52.11 32.75 23.91
N PHE A 113 51.01 32.61 24.64
CA PHE A 113 49.80 31.91 24.18
C PHE A 113 48.82 32.80 23.40
N GLY A 114 49.25 34.01 23.01
CA GLY A 114 48.43 34.95 22.24
C GLY A 114 47.34 35.66 23.06
N ILE A 115 47.36 35.51 24.39
CA ILE A 115 46.43 36.17 25.29
C ILE A 115 46.97 37.57 25.62
N LYS A 116 46.60 38.56 24.79
CA LYS A 116 46.98 39.96 24.96
C LYS A 116 45.88 40.74 25.66
N ASP A 117 46.24 41.82 26.35
CA ASP A 117 45.30 42.69 27.08
C ASP A 117 44.12 43.16 26.20
N SER A 118 44.35 43.39 24.91
CA SER A 118 43.33 43.85 23.96
C SER A 118 42.40 42.75 23.43
N SER A 119 42.76 41.48 23.60
CA SER A 119 42.01 40.31 23.09
C SER A 119 41.42 39.44 24.21
N MET A 120 41.69 39.79 25.47
CA MET A 120 41.28 39.05 26.65
C MET A 120 39.82 39.38 27.03
N SER A 121 39.05 38.37 27.47
CA SER A 121 37.72 38.62 28.03
C SER A 121 37.83 39.45 29.32
N GLN A 122 36.85 40.34 29.57
CA GLN A 122 36.86 41.20 30.76
C GLN A 122 36.92 40.40 32.07
N THR A 123 36.27 39.23 32.08
CA THR A 123 36.26 38.29 33.19
C THR A 123 37.64 37.67 33.44
N LEU A 124 38.33 37.22 32.39
CA LEU A 124 39.69 36.67 32.51
C LEU A 124 40.69 37.76 32.95
N TRP A 125 40.56 38.98 32.43
CA TRP A 125 41.40 40.11 32.83
C TRP A 125 41.22 40.46 34.32
N ALA A 126 39.96 40.49 34.79
CA ALA A 126 39.66 40.73 36.19
C ALA A 126 40.21 39.61 37.10
N PHE A 127 40.16 38.36 36.64
CA PHE A 127 40.74 37.22 37.36
C PHE A 127 42.26 37.35 37.47
N LEU A 128 42.98 37.53 36.36
CA LEU A 128 44.45 37.66 36.37
C LEU A 128 44.92 38.82 37.24
N LYS A 129 44.22 39.97 37.20
CA LYS A 129 44.51 41.10 38.10
C LYS A 129 44.27 40.80 39.57
N ALA A 130 43.27 39.98 39.90
CA ALA A 130 43.02 39.58 41.27
C ALA A 130 44.12 38.63 41.77
N VAL A 131 44.49 37.64 40.96
CA VAL A 131 45.50 36.63 41.30
C VAL A 131 46.90 37.25 41.40
N ASP A 132 47.28 38.13 40.47
CA ASP A 132 48.58 38.79 40.40
C ASP A 132 48.46 40.32 40.37
N SER A 133 47.88 40.90 41.42
CA SER A 133 47.68 42.36 41.49
C SER A 133 48.98 43.20 41.47
N THR A 134 50.13 42.58 41.76
CA THR A 134 51.43 43.23 41.89
C THR A 134 52.42 42.89 40.77
N GLY A 135 52.08 41.96 39.87
CA GLY A 135 52.95 41.55 38.76
C GLY A 135 54.16 40.72 39.19
N ILE A 136 54.15 40.15 40.39
CA ILE A 136 55.30 39.46 41.00
C ILE A 136 55.21 37.95 40.89
N LEU A 137 54.07 37.40 40.46
CA LEU A 137 53.91 35.95 40.30
C LEU A 137 54.75 35.44 39.14
N LYS A 138 55.52 34.39 39.44
CA LYS A 138 56.32 33.68 38.46
C LYS A 138 55.79 32.27 38.29
N ALA A 139 55.72 31.86 37.04
CA ALA A 139 55.27 30.56 36.59
C ALA A 139 56.48 29.73 36.17
N THR A 140 56.53 28.47 36.62
CA THR A 140 57.50 27.48 36.13
C THR A 140 56.76 26.35 35.45
N VAL A 141 57.26 25.85 34.34
CA VAL A 141 56.60 24.76 33.59
C VAL A 141 56.49 23.52 34.48
N HIS A 142 55.27 23.00 34.61
CA HIS A 142 55.00 21.84 35.44
C HIS A 142 55.75 20.62 34.92
N LYS A 143 56.28 19.81 35.85
CA LYS A 143 57.15 18.69 35.49
C LYS A 143 56.39 17.63 34.68
N PRO A 144 57.00 17.03 33.63
CA PRO A 144 56.33 16.03 32.81
C PRO A 144 55.99 14.72 33.55
N SER A 145 56.70 14.42 34.64
CA SER A 145 56.55 13.18 35.41
C SER A 145 55.44 13.23 36.47
N THR A 146 54.81 14.37 36.68
CA THR A 146 53.73 14.55 37.66
C THR A 146 52.39 14.59 36.95
N PRO A 147 51.34 13.91 37.47
CA PRO A 147 50.03 13.89 36.81
C PRO A 147 49.46 15.30 36.71
N THR A 148 49.18 15.75 35.49
CA THR A 148 48.47 17.01 35.22
C THR A 148 47.04 16.73 34.79
N PRO A 149 46.10 17.68 35.00
CA PRO A 149 44.73 17.56 34.50
C PRO A 149 44.65 17.60 32.97
N ARG A 150 45.68 18.08 32.28
CA ARG A 150 45.81 18.04 30.83
C ARG A 150 47.26 17.78 30.46
N ALA A 151 47.50 16.99 29.42
CA ALA A 151 48.85 16.68 28.99
C ALA A 151 49.58 17.96 28.52
N ASN A 152 50.81 18.15 28.97
CA ASN A 152 51.71 19.14 28.40
C ASN A 152 52.18 18.63 27.03
N ALA A 153 51.54 19.09 25.95
CA ALA A 153 51.81 18.58 24.61
C ALA A 153 51.49 19.59 23.50
N LEU A 154 52.02 19.30 22.33
CA LEU A 154 51.74 19.94 21.06
C LEU A 154 51.03 18.92 20.15
N TRP A 155 49.85 19.26 19.68
CA TRP A 155 49.07 18.50 18.73
C TRP A 155 49.06 19.19 17.38
N CYS A 156 49.14 18.41 16.32
CA CYS A 156 48.63 18.82 15.03
C CYS A 156 47.65 17.76 14.52
N VAL A 157 46.48 18.20 14.10
CA VAL A 157 45.34 17.36 13.78
C VAL A 157 44.76 17.82 12.45
N THR A 158 44.44 16.87 11.60
CA THR A 158 43.80 17.15 10.31
C THR A 158 42.34 16.75 10.36
N THR A 159 41.47 17.59 9.80
CA THR A 159 40.02 17.29 9.63
C THR A 159 39.62 17.49 8.17
N ASP A 160 38.39 17.11 7.80
CA ASP A 160 37.86 17.28 6.43
C ASP A 160 37.85 18.74 5.94
N GLU A 161 37.88 19.72 6.86
CA GLU A 161 37.72 21.14 6.55
C GLU A 161 38.89 22.02 7.02
N THR A 162 39.66 21.57 8.01
CA THR A 162 40.71 22.38 8.67
C THR A 162 41.92 21.55 9.10
N TYR A 163 43.11 22.16 9.05
CA TYR A 163 44.25 21.77 9.89
C TYR A 163 44.14 22.49 11.24
N LYS A 164 44.42 21.80 12.33
CA LYS A 164 44.42 22.32 13.69
C LYS A 164 45.79 22.10 14.33
N VAL A 165 46.42 23.16 14.83
CA VAL A 165 47.61 23.08 15.69
C VAL A 165 47.20 23.53 17.08
N ALA A 166 47.44 22.71 18.11
CA ALA A 166 47.11 23.05 19.49
C ALA A 166 48.31 22.82 20.40
N ALA A 167 48.68 23.81 21.21
CA ALA A 167 49.72 23.68 22.23
C ALA A 167 49.08 23.84 23.60
N THR A 168 49.34 22.93 24.54
CA THR A 168 48.90 23.00 25.93
C THR A 168 50.09 22.89 26.87
N LEU A 169 50.21 23.84 27.81
CA LEU A 169 51.21 23.81 28.86
C LEU A 169 50.59 24.18 30.21
N THR A 170 50.91 23.39 31.22
CA THR A 170 50.59 23.61 32.64
C THR A 170 51.81 24.17 33.35
N PHE A 171 51.59 25.16 34.21
CA PHE A 171 52.60 25.87 34.98
C PHE A 171 52.27 25.84 36.47
N ASP A 172 53.28 25.65 37.30
CA ASP A 172 53.23 25.88 38.75
C ASP A 172 53.41 27.37 39.03
N LEU A 173 52.46 27.98 39.74
CA LEU A 173 52.60 29.36 40.23
C LEU A 173 53.27 29.40 41.61
N ALA A 174 54.41 30.08 41.71
CA ALA A 174 55.10 30.32 42.98
C ALA A 174 55.23 31.82 43.26
N ALA A 175 55.01 32.21 44.53
CA ALA A 175 55.34 33.54 45.02
C ALA A 175 56.82 33.62 45.41
N GLU A 176 57.46 34.79 45.24
CA GLU A 176 58.83 35.02 45.73
C GLU A 176 58.93 35.08 47.28
N SER A 177 57.80 35.12 47.99
CA SER A 177 57.74 35.11 49.46
C SER A 177 57.11 33.82 50.00
N ASP A 178 57.56 33.37 51.18
CA ASP A 178 57.03 32.23 51.94
C ASP A 178 55.58 32.41 52.44
N ASP A 179 54.80 33.36 51.91
CA ASP A 179 53.38 33.55 52.24
C ASP A 179 52.45 33.07 51.10
N PRO A 180 52.20 31.76 51.00
CA PRO A 180 51.31 31.19 49.99
C PRO A 180 49.82 31.57 50.19
N LYS A 181 49.47 32.40 51.19
CA LYS A 181 48.10 32.85 51.45
C LYS A 181 47.63 33.96 50.49
N GLY A 182 48.55 34.69 49.85
CA GLY A 182 48.22 35.84 48.99
C GLY A 182 47.46 35.46 47.71
N PRO A 183 48.07 34.70 46.77
CA PRO A 183 47.47 34.41 45.45
C PRO A 183 46.24 33.50 45.53
N LEU A 184 46.29 32.47 46.39
CA LEU A 184 45.15 31.58 46.63
C LEU A 184 44.00 32.33 47.31
N GLY A 185 44.30 33.17 48.30
CA GLY A 185 43.29 34.01 48.96
C GLY A 185 42.60 34.97 47.99
N SER A 186 43.35 35.65 47.13
CA SER A 186 42.78 36.52 46.10
C SER A 186 42.00 35.76 45.03
N SER A 187 42.49 34.58 44.61
CA SER A 187 41.77 33.70 43.67
C SER A 187 40.42 33.27 44.25
N LEU A 188 40.41 32.82 45.52
CA LEU A 188 39.20 32.41 46.23
C LEU A 188 38.23 33.58 46.45
N SER A 189 38.75 34.76 46.82
CA SER A 189 37.92 35.96 46.96
C SER A 189 37.22 36.29 45.64
N TRP A 190 37.98 36.29 44.54
CA TRP A 190 37.42 36.56 43.21
C TRP A 190 36.37 35.53 42.81
N VAL A 191 36.64 34.24 43.06
CA VAL A 191 35.70 33.13 42.78
C VAL A 191 34.42 33.28 43.60
N ASN A 192 34.52 33.57 44.91
CA ASN A 192 33.37 33.81 45.77
C ASN A 192 32.52 35.00 45.25
N ASP A 193 33.16 36.13 44.95
CA ASP A 193 32.49 37.36 44.51
C ASP A 193 31.82 37.20 43.13
N ASN A 194 32.43 36.43 42.23
CA ASN A 194 31.94 36.30 40.85
C ASN A 194 30.98 35.12 40.65
N LEU A 195 31.06 34.06 41.44
CA LEU A 195 30.20 32.88 41.31
C LEU A 195 29.13 32.80 42.40
N GLY A 196 29.16 33.66 43.43
CA GLY A 196 28.21 33.65 44.54
C GLY A 196 28.38 32.44 45.47
N VAL A 197 29.58 31.86 45.50
CA VAL A 197 29.97 30.76 46.40
C VAL A 197 30.64 31.32 47.66
N SER A 198 30.73 30.54 48.73
CA SER A 198 31.29 30.97 50.02
C SER A 198 32.38 30.00 50.51
N ILE A 199 33.47 29.92 49.75
CA ILE A 199 34.61 29.05 50.05
C ILE A 199 35.50 29.72 51.12
N SER A 200 35.76 29.00 52.23
CA SER A 200 36.55 29.49 53.38
C SER A 200 38.03 29.12 53.27
N LEU A 201 38.90 30.13 53.08
CA LEU A 201 40.36 29.96 53.10
C LEU A 201 40.88 29.38 54.44
N SER A 202 40.20 29.70 55.54
CA SER A 202 40.56 29.21 56.87
C SER A 202 40.35 27.71 57.05
N ASP A 203 39.42 27.11 56.31
CA ASP A 203 39.13 25.67 56.40
C ASP A 203 40.04 24.85 55.48
N ILE A 204 40.41 25.41 54.32
CA ILE A 204 41.44 24.84 53.43
C ILE A 204 42.79 24.75 54.16
N THR A 205 43.24 25.85 54.77
CA THR A 205 44.54 25.94 55.45
C THR A 205 44.65 25.09 56.72
N LYS A 206 43.53 24.68 57.34
CA LYS A 206 43.52 23.74 58.48
C LYS A 206 43.75 22.29 58.06
N ARG A 207 43.29 21.89 56.87
CA ARG A 207 43.34 20.50 56.39
C ARG A 207 44.50 20.21 55.46
N ILE A 208 45.04 21.24 54.80
CA ILE A 208 46.16 21.13 53.86
C ILE A 208 47.33 21.99 54.37
N PRO A 209 48.29 21.43 55.14
CA PRO A 209 49.34 22.20 55.82
C PRO A 209 50.42 22.76 54.87
N LYS A 210 50.52 22.25 53.64
CA LYS A 210 51.34 22.81 52.56
C LYS A 210 50.41 23.17 51.41
N ILE A 211 50.20 24.48 51.19
CA ILE A 211 49.29 24.97 50.14
C ILE A 211 49.72 24.35 48.80
N PRO A 212 48.80 23.70 48.05
CA PRO A 212 49.12 23.15 46.74
C PRO A 212 49.54 24.27 45.78
N ASP A 213 50.49 24.00 44.89
CA ASP A 213 50.84 24.92 43.82
C ASP A 213 49.58 25.19 42.98
N ILE A 214 49.22 26.46 42.74
CA ILE A 214 48.14 26.79 41.81
C ILE A 214 48.62 26.41 40.42
N LEU A 215 47.91 25.50 39.76
CA LEU A 215 48.25 25.06 38.42
C LEU A 215 47.52 25.94 37.42
N VAL A 216 48.25 26.59 36.52
CA VAL A 216 47.67 27.30 35.38
C VAL A 216 47.96 26.54 34.12
N THR A 217 46.92 26.09 33.43
CA THR A 217 47.02 25.43 32.13
C THR A 217 46.57 26.38 31.04
N LEU A 218 47.45 26.68 30.10
CA LEU A 218 47.18 27.49 28.92
C LEU A 218 47.08 26.58 27.71
N THR A 219 46.12 26.84 26.84
CA THR A 219 46.01 26.18 25.53
C THR A 219 45.84 27.23 24.45
N LYS A 220 46.68 27.18 23.42
CA LYS A 220 46.52 27.95 22.18
C LYS A 220 46.11 26.97 21.10
N THR A 221 45.11 27.30 20.31
CA THR A 221 44.72 26.52 19.13
C THR A 221 44.63 27.42 17.91
N THR A 222 45.33 27.06 16.85
CA THR A 222 45.25 27.70 15.54
C THR A 222 44.54 26.77 14.56
N PHE A 223 43.55 27.30 13.84
CA PHE A 223 42.84 26.60 12.77
C PHE A 223 43.22 27.19 11.41
N TYR A 224 43.49 26.31 10.45
CA TYR A 224 43.80 26.64 9.06
C TYR A 224 42.77 25.97 8.16
N PRO A 225 41.78 26.71 7.62
CA PRO A 225 40.84 26.15 6.66
C PRO A 225 41.56 25.64 5.42
N LEU A 226 41.30 24.39 5.01
CA LEU A 226 42.03 23.72 3.91
C LEU A 226 41.98 24.49 2.58
N GLY A 227 40.94 25.31 2.36
CA GLY A 227 40.78 26.10 1.15
C GLY A 227 41.55 27.43 1.12
N THR A 228 41.86 28.02 2.28
CA THR A 228 42.44 29.39 2.36
C THR A 228 43.76 29.46 3.10
N LEU A 229 43.99 28.55 4.06
CA LEU A 229 45.13 28.54 4.98
C LEU A 229 45.31 29.87 5.75
N VAL A 230 44.25 30.68 5.86
CA VAL A 230 44.25 31.89 6.70
C VAL A 230 44.01 31.44 8.15
N PRO A 231 44.97 31.64 9.06
CA PRO A 231 44.83 31.16 10.43
C PRO A 231 43.73 31.91 11.18
N SER A 232 42.98 31.19 12.01
CA SER A 232 42.18 31.76 13.10
C SER A 232 42.63 31.13 14.41
N GLU A 233 42.81 31.96 15.44
CA GLU A 233 43.31 31.52 16.74
C GLU A 233 42.21 31.54 17.79
N THR A 234 42.27 30.60 18.73
CA THR A 234 41.52 30.62 19.98
C THR A 234 42.44 30.22 21.13
N TYR A 235 42.06 30.61 22.34
CA TYR A 235 42.80 30.27 23.54
C TYR A 235 41.85 29.78 24.64
N SER A 236 42.40 29.01 25.58
CA SER A 236 41.76 28.74 26.86
C SER A 236 42.79 28.78 27.98
N LEU A 237 42.39 29.33 29.12
CA LEU A 237 43.16 29.30 30.37
C LEU A 237 42.36 28.53 31.41
N SER A 238 42.99 27.60 32.12
CA SER A 238 42.41 26.88 33.25
C SER A 238 43.28 27.12 34.48
N SER A 239 42.68 27.60 35.57
CA SER A 239 43.34 27.71 36.88
C SER A 239 42.79 26.65 37.81
N GLN A 240 43.65 25.77 38.33
CA GLN A 240 43.25 24.70 39.21
C GLN A 240 43.85 24.87 40.61
N PHE A 241 43.00 24.66 41.60
CA PHE A 241 43.37 24.65 43.01
C PHE A 241 42.40 23.76 43.80
N SER A 242 42.76 23.43 45.02
CA SER A 242 42.00 22.48 45.83
C SER A 242 41.16 23.20 46.89
N ILE A 243 39.91 22.78 47.02
CA ILE A 243 38.98 23.24 48.07
C ILE A 243 38.59 22.04 48.95
N LEU A 244 37.73 22.26 49.94
CA LEU A 244 37.30 21.20 50.84
C LEU A 244 36.60 20.07 50.06
N GLY A 245 37.23 18.90 49.94
CA GLY A 245 36.67 17.72 49.28
C GLY A 245 36.69 17.71 47.75
N PHE A 246 37.12 18.80 47.09
CA PHE A 246 37.12 18.91 45.63
C PHE A 246 38.41 19.52 45.06
N ASP A 247 38.79 19.08 43.87
CA ASP A 247 39.64 19.84 42.97
C ASP A 247 38.77 20.79 42.14
N CYS A 248 39.05 22.08 42.28
CA CYS A 248 38.34 23.15 41.59
C CYS A 248 39.17 23.62 40.40
N SER A 249 38.61 23.55 39.20
CA SER A 249 39.19 24.10 37.99
C SER A 249 38.33 25.23 37.48
N VAL A 250 38.91 26.42 37.30
CA VAL A 250 38.25 27.60 36.71
C VAL A 250 38.78 27.77 35.30
N ASP A 251 37.94 27.46 34.32
CA ASP A 251 38.22 27.54 32.90
C ASP A 251 37.71 28.86 32.31
N PHE A 252 38.54 29.50 31.53
CA PHE A 252 38.27 30.72 30.79
C PHE A 252 38.50 30.45 29.30
N THR A 253 37.54 30.86 28.48
CA THR A 253 37.66 30.92 27.03
C THR A 253 37.50 32.37 26.57
N VAL A 254 37.49 32.59 25.25
CA VAL A 254 37.25 33.92 24.67
C VAL A 254 35.89 34.50 25.12
N ASN A 255 34.86 33.65 25.24
CA ASN A 255 33.48 34.08 25.48
C ASN A 255 32.93 33.68 26.85
N ASP A 256 33.40 32.57 27.42
CA ASP A 256 32.76 31.91 28.55
C ASP A 256 33.71 31.63 29.70
N MET A 257 33.15 31.55 30.91
CA MET A 257 33.80 31.01 32.09
C MET A 257 33.00 29.83 32.63
N SER A 258 33.70 28.73 32.92
CA SER A 258 33.12 27.56 33.58
C SER A 258 34.01 27.09 34.72
N VAL A 259 33.40 26.60 35.79
CA VAL A 259 34.08 25.92 36.89
C VAL A 259 33.72 24.45 36.86
N ILE A 260 34.72 23.59 37.00
CA ILE A 260 34.53 22.15 37.17
C ILE A 260 35.03 21.79 38.58
N LEU A 261 34.17 21.13 39.35
CA LEU A 261 34.51 20.58 40.66
C LEU A 261 34.56 19.05 40.55
N ASN A 262 35.76 18.50 40.77
CA ASN A 262 35.99 17.06 40.80
C ASN A 262 36.12 16.60 42.25
N PRO A 263 35.29 15.65 42.72
CA PRO A 263 35.39 15.17 44.09
C PRO A 263 36.71 14.41 44.29
N ARG A 264 37.42 14.71 45.38
CA ARG A 264 38.61 13.96 45.80
C ARG A 264 38.26 12.70 46.58
N ASP A 265 37.20 12.83 47.38
CA ASP A 265 36.65 11.77 48.21
C ASP A 265 35.16 11.64 47.90
N GLN A 266 34.63 10.42 48.01
CA GLN A 266 33.18 10.21 47.94
C GLN A 266 32.53 10.61 49.27
N PRO A 267 31.37 11.30 49.24
CA PRO A 267 30.73 11.76 50.46
C PRO A 267 30.16 10.61 51.30
N ALA A 268 30.37 10.67 52.62
CA ALA A 268 29.79 9.72 53.56
C ALA A 268 28.29 9.99 53.89
N GLY A 269 27.67 10.99 53.26
CA GLY A 269 26.31 11.46 53.51
C GLY A 269 25.65 12.03 52.26
N SER A 270 24.68 12.94 52.40
CA SER A 270 24.00 13.55 51.24
C SER A 270 24.99 14.33 50.37
N PHE A 271 24.90 14.15 49.04
CA PHE A 271 25.62 14.96 48.05
C PHE A 271 25.38 16.45 48.28
N PHE A 272 24.16 16.84 48.65
CA PHE A 272 23.82 18.22 48.92
C PHE A 272 24.64 18.80 50.08
N SER A 273 24.71 18.11 51.24
CA SER A 273 25.52 18.57 52.36
C SER A 273 27.01 18.62 52.02
N PHE A 274 27.51 17.67 51.24
CA PHE A 274 28.91 17.64 50.82
C PHE A 274 29.27 18.82 49.90
N ILE A 275 28.38 19.16 48.97
CA ILE A 275 28.52 20.33 48.10
C ILE A 275 28.39 21.61 48.94
N GLN A 276 27.42 21.66 49.85
CA GLN A 276 27.17 22.82 50.69
C GLN A 276 28.37 23.16 51.59
N ASP A 277 29.00 22.15 52.16
CA ASP A 277 30.22 22.31 52.97
C ASP A 277 31.40 22.82 52.13
N ALA A 278 31.47 22.44 50.85
CA ALA A 278 32.56 22.82 49.95
C ALA A 278 32.43 24.23 49.37
N VAL A 279 31.23 24.63 48.95
CA VAL A 279 31.00 25.89 48.20
C VAL A 279 29.99 26.85 48.84
N GLY A 280 29.48 26.57 50.04
CA GLY A 280 28.49 27.41 50.75
C GLY A 280 27.05 27.03 50.42
N SER A 281 26.09 27.95 50.56
CA SER A 281 24.68 27.72 50.18
C SER A 281 24.41 28.22 48.76
N PRO A 282 24.65 27.43 47.70
CA PRO A 282 24.29 27.82 46.35
C PRO A 282 22.76 27.92 46.23
N GLN A 283 22.26 29.13 45.92
CA GLN A 283 20.83 29.35 45.66
C GLN A 283 20.34 28.41 44.54
N GLY A 284 19.28 27.65 44.80
CA GLY A 284 18.64 26.78 43.80
C GLY A 284 19.01 25.29 43.85
N LEU A 285 19.95 24.86 44.70
CA LEU A 285 20.21 23.43 44.97
C LEU A 285 19.30 22.87 46.09
N GLU A 286 18.59 23.74 46.80
CA GLU A 286 17.74 23.42 47.95
C GLU A 286 16.48 22.64 47.51
N GLY A 287 16.31 21.42 48.04
CA GLY A 287 15.06 20.64 47.91
C GLY A 287 14.86 19.82 46.63
N GLN A 288 15.86 19.75 45.74
CA GLN A 288 15.77 19.01 44.46
C GLN A 288 16.66 17.75 44.36
N LEU A 289 17.58 17.54 45.31
CA LEU A 289 18.42 16.34 45.37
C LEU A 289 17.87 15.34 46.40
N PRO A 290 17.97 14.03 46.15
CA PRO A 290 17.52 13.00 47.09
C PRO A 290 18.20 13.14 48.46
N THR A 291 17.42 12.99 49.53
CA THR A 291 17.84 13.31 50.90
C THR A 291 18.75 12.25 51.51
N GLY A 292 18.88 11.07 50.88
CA GLY A 292 19.72 9.97 51.37
C GLY A 292 19.18 9.29 52.63
N ASP A 293 17.94 9.55 53.03
CA ASP A 293 17.31 8.85 54.16
C ASP A 293 17.04 7.38 53.80
N SER A 294 17.37 6.48 54.73
CA SER A 294 17.15 5.03 54.67
C SER A 294 15.70 4.59 54.35
N SER A 295 14.72 5.49 54.49
CA SER A 295 13.31 5.26 54.16
C SER A 295 12.97 5.52 52.68
N ASP A 296 13.85 6.17 51.93
CA ASP A 296 13.72 6.45 50.49
C ASP A 296 14.14 5.21 49.67
N MET A 297 13.31 4.77 48.72
CA MET A 297 13.67 3.68 47.80
C MET A 297 14.96 3.95 47.03
N PHE A 298 15.30 5.22 46.81
CA PHE A 298 16.57 5.60 46.20
C PHE A 298 17.78 5.31 47.11
N SER A 299 17.66 5.33 48.45
CA SER A 299 18.77 5.09 49.40
C SER A 299 19.41 3.70 49.29
N GLN A 300 18.63 2.69 48.89
CA GLN A 300 19.14 1.34 48.62
C GLN A 300 19.99 1.31 47.34
N PHE A 301 19.59 2.10 46.33
CA PHE A 301 20.34 2.30 45.08
C PHE A 301 21.59 3.16 45.29
N PHE A 302 21.57 4.12 46.24
CA PHE A 302 22.67 5.06 46.50
C PHE A 302 23.96 4.43 47.06
N SER A 303 23.93 3.21 47.60
CA SER A 303 25.16 2.46 47.96
C SER A 303 26.12 2.26 46.77
N HIS A 304 25.60 2.50 45.56
CA HIS A 304 26.22 2.27 44.27
C HIS A 304 26.26 3.55 43.40
N ILE A 305 25.87 4.71 43.95
CA ILE A 305 25.84 5.99 43.21
C ILE A 305 26.96 6.90 43.74
N HIS A 306 27.73 7.48 42.82
CA HIS A 306 28.88 8.33 43.10
C HIS A 306 28.70 9.71 42.49
N LEU A 307 29.23 10.72 43.17
CA LEU A 307 29.40 12.03 42.57
C LEU A 307 30.54 11.93 41.56
N TRP A 308 30.25 12.27 40.30
CA TRP A 308 31.24 12.21 39.22
C TRP A 308 31.93 13.57 39.06
N TYR A 309 31.17 14.62 38.75
CA TYR A 309 31.67 16.00 38.72
C TYR A 309 30.51 16.99 38.82
N ILE A 310 30.84 18.24 39.12
CA ILE A 310 29.90 19.37 39.10
C ILE A 310 30.45 20.43 38.17
N THR A 311 29.59 21.06 37.38
CA THR A 311 29.95 22.23 36.59
C THR A 311 29.17 23.44 37.05
N LEU A 312 29.81 24.60 37.14
CA LEU A 312 29.17 25.89 37.28
C LEU A 312 29.50 26.71 36.02
N LYS A 313 28.52 27.29 35.36
CA LYS A 313 28.71 28.13 34.18
C LYS A 313 28.10 29.49 34.45
N LYS A 314 28.77 30.55 33.99
CA LYS A 314 28.24 31.90 34.05
C LYS A 314 28.39 32.51 32.66
N ASP A 315 27.27 32.75 32.01
CA ASP A 315 27.23 33.52 30.77
C ASP A 315 27.76 34.92 31.08
N THR A 316 28.82 35.36 30.40
CA THR A 316 29.45 36.66 30.66
C THR A 316 28.54 37.84 30.28
N SER A 317 27.48 37.59 29.51
CA SER A 317 26.45 38.56 29.13
C SER A 317 25.24 38.59 30.09
N SER A 318 25.12 37.61 31.00
CA SER A 318 24.01 37.49 31.96
C SER A 318 24.50 37.40 33.41
N SER A 319 23.68 37.80 34.38
CA SER A 319 24.01 37.61 35.80
C SER A 319 23.65 36.21 36.33
N ALA A 320 23.01 35.36 35.52
CA ALA A 320 22.50 34.06 35.96
C ALA A 320 23.61 33.01 35.95
N LEU A 321 23.85 32.40 37.11
CA LEU A 321 24.69 31.21 37.24
C LEU A 321 23.86 29.97 36.86
N SER A 322 24.34 29.18 35.91
CA SER A 322 23.83 27.82 35.70
C SER A 322 24.78 26.80 36.32
N TRP A 323 24.24 25.67 36.75
CA TRP A 323 25.02 24.59 37.34
C TRP A 323 24.55 23.26 36.77
N GLY A 324 25.43 22.28 36.81
CA GLY A 324 25.08 20.92 36.47
C GLY A 324 25.81 19.93 37.34
N ILE A 325 25.17 18.79 37.59
CA ILE A 325 25.71 17.69 38.40
C ILE A 325 25.72 16.41 37.58
N ALA A 326 26.85 15.70 37.61
CA ALA A 326 27.01 14.39 37.02
C ALA A 326 27.16 13.35 38.13
N LEU A 327 26.40 12.27 38.01
CA LEU A 327 26.37 11.14 38.94
C LEU A 327 26.64 9.86 38.16
N LEU A 328 27.24 8.88 38.83
CA LEU A 328 27.53 7.57 38.26
C LEU A 328 26.95 6.48 39.16
N ALA A 329 26.00 5.70 38.66
CA ALA A 329 25.48 4.52 39.33
C ALA A 329 26.15 3.25 38.77
N ASN A 330 26.50 2.29 39.62
CA ASN A 330 27.13 1.06 39.17
C ASN A 330 26.74 -0.18 39.98
N TRP A 331 26.60 -1.34 39.35
CA TRP A 331 26.44 -2.60 40.08
C TRP A 331 26.91 -3.77 39.22
N THR A 332 27.05 -4.96 39.80
CA THR A 332 27.43 -6.18 39.06
C THR A 332 26.30 -7.19 39.09
N ILE A 333 26.10 -7.89 37.98
CA ILE A 333 25.06 -8.91 37.80
C ILE A 333 25.72 -10.28 37.59
N GLY A 334 25.14 -11.34 38.17
CA GLY A 334 25.69 -12.71 38.08
C GLY A 334 26.71 -13.09 39.16
N GLY A 335 27.04 -12.16 40.07
CA GLY A 335 27.93 -12.41 41.21
C GLY A 335 27.18 -12.97 42.43
N SER A 336 26.66 -14.20 42.37
CA SER A 336 26.17 -14.89 43.58
C SER A 336 26.76 -16.29 43.74
N SER A 337 28.01 -16.36 44.19
CA SER A 337 28.42 -17.46 45.06
C SER A 337 28.99 -16.85 46.33
N SER A 338 28.20 -16.87 47.39
CA SER A 338 28.51 -16.43 48.76
C SER A 338 29.54 -17.32 49.47
N THR A 339 30.45 -17.96 48.75
CA THR A 339 31.61 -18.63 49.36
C THR A 339 32.78 -17.66 49.36
N ALA A 340 32.88 -16.89 50.45
CA ALA A 340 34.04 -16.05 50.72
C ALA A 340 35.32 -16.89 50.60
N GLY A 341 36.11 -16.71 49.54
CA GLY A 341 37.41 -17.35 49.42
C GLY A 341 37.98 -17.58 48.00
N THR A 342 37.18 -17.52 46.94
CA THR A 342 37.68 -17.69 45.57
C THR A 342 37.33 -16.49 44.68
N ALA A 343 38.30 -15.58 44.54
CA ALA A 343 38.28 -14.56 43.49
C ALA A 343 38.35 -15.25 42.12
N GLY A 344 37.28 -15.17 41.32
CA GLY A 344 37.28 -15.84 40.02
C GLY A 344 36.05 -15.71 39.13
N ALA A 345 34.90 -15.27 39.61
CA ALA A 345 33.74 -14.97 38.76
C ALA A 345 33.34 -13.50 38.93
N SER A 346 33.92 -12.61 38.11
CA SER A 346 33.48 -11.21 38.06
C SER A 346 32.12 -11.15 37.36
N GLY A 347 31.08 -10.73 38.09
CA GLY A 347 29.78 -10.44 37.46
C GLY A 347 29.90 -9.33 36.41
N THR A 348 28.95 -9.28 35.47
CA THR A 348 28.92 -8.25 34.41
C THR A 348 28.64 -6.89 35.05
N PRO A 349 29.55 -5.90 34.92
CA PRO A 349 29.34 -4.57 35.48
C PRO A 349 28.31 -3.79 34.64
N ILE A 350 27.35 -3.16 35.31
CA ILE A 350 26.40 -2.23 34.74
C ILE A 350 26.74 -0.84 35.23
N LEU A 351 26.91 0.10 34.30
CA LEU A 351 27.19 1.51 34.60
C LEU A 351 26.10 2.39 34.01
N VAL A 352 25.53 3.26 34.83
CA VAL A 352 24.54 4.26 34.41
C VAL A 352 25.05 5.64 34.79
N GLY A 353 25.37 6.44 33.78
CA GLY A 353 25.67 7.85 33.95
C GLY A 353 24.36 8.64 34.03
N MET A 354 24.25 9.52 35.01
CA MET A 354 23.10 10.41 35.20
C MET A 354 23.58 11.84 35.35
N GLY A 355 22.76 12.80 34.99
CA GLY A 355 23.02 14.16 35.41
C GLY A 355 21.88 15.12 35.18
N TYR A 356 22.13 16.35 35.59
CA TYR A 356 21.18 17.44 35.48
C TYR A 356 21.92 18.71 35.07
N ASP A 357 21.36 19.47 34.13
CA ASP A 357 21.83 20.81 33.73
C ASP A 357 20.73 21.83 34.02
N SER A 358 21.02 22.81 34.88
CA SER A 358 20.08 23.84 35.30
C SER A 358 19.83 24.90 34.23
N ALA A 359 20.71 25.06 33.24
CA ALA A 359 20.52 26.01 32.15
C ALA A 359 19.33 25.62 31.28
N ASP A 360 19.28 24.33 30.91
CA ASP A 360 18.22 23.76 30.08
C ASP A 360 17.09 23.11 30.89
N SER A 361 17.29 22.99 32.21
CA SER A 361 16.39 22.27 33.13
C SER A 361 16.14 20.82 32.68
N ILE A 362 17.22 20.14 32.26
CA ILE A 362 17.19 18.77 31.74
C ILE A 362 17.89 17.83 32.73
N PHE A 363 17.18 16.80 33.17
CA PHE A 363 17.76 15.57 33.70
C PHE A 363 17.95 14.56 32.56
N TYR A 364 19.03 13.79 32.61
CA TYR A 364 19.31 12.74 31.64
C TYR A 364 20.01 11.57 32.31
N GLY A 365 19.81 10.38 31.74
CA GLY A 365 20.48 9.17 32.18
C GLY A 365 20.76 8.27 30.98
N ARG A 366 21.89 7.56 31.02
CA ARG A 366 22.28 6.63 29.97
C ARG A 366 23.11 5.47 30.52
N LEU A 367 23.00 4.33 29.87
CA LEU A 367 23.96 3.24 30.05
C LEU A 367 25.33 3.67 29.51
N ILE A 368 26.40 3.35 30.23
CA ILE A 368 27.79 3.55 29.81
C ILE A 368 28.34 2.19 29.39
N LEU A 369 28.74 2.06 28.12
CA LEU A 369 29.32 0.85 27.54
C LEU A 369 30.77 1.09 27.10
N ALA A 370 31.48 0.03 26.69
CA ALA A 370 32.86 0.13 26.20
C ALA A 370 33.04 1.20 25.11
N GLY A 371 32.08 1.35 24.20
CA GLY A 371 32.12 2.33 23.12
C GLY A 371 31.93 3.79 23.58
N ASP A 372 31.48 3.99 24.82
CA ASP A 372 31.35 5.32 25.45
C ASP A 372 32.62 5.77 26.16
N VAL A 373 33.57 4.85 26.38
CA VAL A 373 34.86 5.16 27.00
C VAL A 373 35.85 5.52 25.88
N PRO A 374 36.54 6.67 25.98
CA PRO A 374 37.62 7.02 25.07
C PRO A 374 38.64 5.88 25.00
N GLY A 375 38.78 5.29 23.82
CA GLY A 375 39.90 4.40 23.54
C GLY A 375 41.24 5.15 23.64
N ALA A 376 42.35 4.43 23.49
CA ALA A 376 43.71 4.99 23.47
C ALA A 376 43.85 6.21 22.53
N LEU A 377 43.08 6.22 21.46
CA LEU A 377 43.04 7.27 20.44
C LEU A 377 42.25 8.51 20.91
N GLY A 378 41.06 8.30 21.49
CA GLY A 378 40.25 9.40 22.00
C GLY A 378 40.97 10.19 23.08
N GLN A 379 41.73 9.51 23.95
CA GLN A 379 42.55 10.13 25.01
C GLN A 379 43.71 10.97 24.48
N ARG A 380 44.09 10.83 23.20
CA ARG A 380 45.18 11.57 22.55
C ARG A 380 44.69 12.81 21.79
N LEU A 381 43.39 13.06 21.73
CA LEU A 381 42.87 14.25 21.04
C LEU A 381 43.05 15.51 21.92
N PRO A 382 43.31 16.69 21.32
CA PRO A 382 43.47 17.93 22.07
C PRO A 382 42.19 18.38 22.80
N GLU A 383 41.02 17.84 22.42
CA GLU A 383 39.74 18.07 23.09
C GLU A 383 39.48 17.13 24.28
N TYR A 384 40.31 16.10 24.48
CA TYR A 384 40.13 15.18 25.60
C TYR A 384 40.37 15.89 26.93
N ASP A 385 39.40 15.75 27.83
CA ASP A 385 39.44 16.35 29.16
C ASP A 385 39.30 15.25 30.23
N PRO A 386 40.39 14.83 30.87
CA PRO A 386 40.35 13.74 31.84
C PRO A 386 39.59 14.11 33.12
N ARG A 387 39.25 15.40 33.33
CA ARG A 387 38.43 15.86 34.45
C ARG A 387 36.99 15.40 34.35
N VAL A 388 36.50 15.08 33.16
CA VAL A 388 35.13 14.55 32.95
C VAL A 388 35.15 13.10 32.45
N ASP A 389 36.30 12.44 32.47
CA ASP A 389 36.44 11.01 32.18
C ASP A 389 35.93 10.17 33.36
N LEU A 390 35.66 8.88 33.12
CA LEU A 390 35.22 7.95 34.14
C LEU A 390 36.19 7.96 35.33
N PRO A 391 35.70 8.01 36.58
CA PRO A 391 36.54 8.07 37.77
C PRO A 391 37.22 6.71 38.00
N HIS A 392 38.33 6.48 37.29
CA HIS A 392 39.02 5.20 37.18
C HIS A 392 39.33 4.57 38.55
N ASP A 393 39.96 5.33 39.44
CA ASP A 393 40.33 4.85 40.78
C ASP A 393 39.10 4.47 41.63
N THR A 394 37.99 5.21 41.48
CA THR A 394 36.73 4.90 42.17
C THR A 394 36.13 3.59 41.66
N LEU A 395 36.08 3.40 40.35
CA LEU A 395 35.55 2.17 39.74
C LEU A 395 36.40 0.94 40.06
N VAL A 396 37.73 1.08 40.00
CA VAL A 396 38.67 0.00 40.36
C VAL A 396 38.52 -0.39 41.83
N SER A 397 38.33 0.59 42.74
CA SER A 397 38.08 0.30 44.16
C SER A 397 36.78 -0.50 44.41
N GLN A 398 35.87 -0.50 43.43
CA GLN A 398 34.59 -1.21 43.46
C GLN A 398 34.63 -2.54 42.69
N GLY A 399 35.81 -2.94 42.21
CA GLY A 399 35.99 -4.17 41.44
C GLY A 399 35.47 -4.07 40.00
N ILE A 400 35.27 -2.86 39.48
CA ILE A 400 34.89 -2.60 38.09
C ILE A 400 36.13 -2.12 37.33
N ASP A 401 36.47 -2.81 36.24
CA ASP A 401 37.54 -2.40 35.34
C ASP A 401 36.96 -1.48 34.24
N PRO A 402 37.19 -0.16 34.29
CA PRO A 402 36.66 0.77 33.29
C PRO A 402 37.32 0.63 31.91
N ASP A 403 38.47 -0.05 31.81
CA ASP A 403 39.10 -0.35 30.53
C ASP A 403 38.50 -1.61 29.85
N ASN A 404 37.73 -2.41 30.60
CA ASN A 404 37.14 -3.65 30.14
C ASN A 404 35.63 -3.71 30.40
N LEU A 405 34.93 -2.60 30.12
CA LEU A 405 33.48 -2.56 30.15
C LEU A 405 32.85 -3.45 29.05
N PRO A 406 31.63 -3.95 29.26
CA PRO A 406 30.93 -4.70 28.22
C PRO A 406 30.58 -3.80 27.02
N THR A 407 30.63 -4.36 25.80
CA THR A 407 30.21 -3.66 24.57
C THR A 407 28.68 -3.61 24.41
N GLY A 408 27.94 -4.15 25.36
CA GLY A 408 26.49 -4.23 25.43
C GLY A 408 26.08 -5.17 26.56
N ILE A 409 24.85 -5.05 27.04
CA ILE A 409 24.35 -5.88 28.16
C ILE A 409 23.52 -7.01 27.59
N ASP A 410 23.99 -8.24 27.76
CA ASP A 410 23.23 -9.42 27.39
C ASP A 410 22.05 -9.60 28.35
N LEU A 411 20.83 -9.61 27.82
CA LEU A 411 19.61 -9.85 28.60
C LEU A 411 19.58 -11.25 29.21
N TRP A 412 20.30 -12.24 28.65
CA TRP A 412 20.39 -13.58 29.20
C TRP A 412 21.29 -13.62 30.44
N ASP A 413 22.31 -12.77 30.51
CA ASP A 413 23.13 -12.62 31.72
C ASP A 413 22.33 -12.02 32.89
N LEU A 414 21.23 -11.32 32.59
CA LEU A 414 20.36 -10.71 33.61
C LEU A 414 19.38 -11.70 34.24
N LEU A 415 19.16 -12.87 33.63
CA LEU A 415 18.09 -13.79 33.98
C LEU A 415 18.68 -15.09 34.57
N PRO A 416 18.64 -15.28 35.91
CA PRO A 416 19.41 -16.32 36.61
C PRO A 416 19.00 -17.78 36.32
N ASP A 417 17.82 -18.02 35.76
CA ASP A 417 17.21 -19.36 35.62
C ASP A 417 17.15 -19.89 34.17
N HIS A 418 17.70 -19.16 33.19
CA HIS A 418 17.62 -19.50 31.78
C HIS A 418 18.97 -20.01 31.27
N GLY A 419 18.98 -21.11 30.52
CA GLY A 419 20.20 -21.84 30.13
C GLY A 419 21.33 -20.98 29.54
N THR A 420 22.56 -21.51 29.57
CA THR A 420 23.83 -20.77 29.37
C THR A 420 24.10 -20.22 27.96
N VAL A 421 23.14 -20.25 27.03
CA VAL A 421 23.34 -19.84 25.63
C VAL A 421 22.11 -19.10 25.10
N ALA A 422 22.29 -17.84 24.72
CA ALA A 422 21.26 -17.04 24.05
C ALA A 422 20.90 -17.63 22.68
N PRO A 423 19.64 -17.52 22.22
CA PRO A 423 19.25 -17.94 20.88
C PRO A 423 20.04 -17.16 19.82
N LYS A 424 20.64 -17.88 18.85
CA LYS A 424 21.27 -17.26 17.68
C LYS A 424 20.23 -16.49 16.86
N ASN A 425 20.61 -15.39 16.21
CA ASN A 425 19.78 -14.61 15.29
C ASN A 425 18.56 -13.93 15.94
N ILE A 426 18.55 -13.75 17.26
CA ILE A 426 17.51 -13.02 18.00
C ILE A 426 18.19 -11.92 18.81
N PRO A 427 17.76 -10.65 18.71
CA PRO A 427 18.33 -9.57 19.51
C PRO A 427 18.20 -9.83 21.00
N HIS A 428 19.34 -9.84 21.68
CA HIS A 428 19.44 -10.10 23.11
C HIS A 428 20.39 -9.14 23.83
N VAL A 429 21.17 -8.35 23.10
CA VAL A 429 22.15 -7.44 23.70
C VAL A 429 21.65 -6.01 23.64
N VAL A 430 21.45 -5.38 24.80
CA VAL A 430 21.16 -3.95 24.91
C VAL A 430 22.43 -3.17 24.53
N LYS A 431 22.38 -2.48 23.38
CA LYS A 431 23.47 -1.64 22.86
C LYS A 431 23.32 -0.17 23.22
N ALA A 432 22.12 0.25 23.58
CA ALA A 432 21.87 1.59 24.09
C ALA A 432 20.62 1.61 24.96
N ALA A 433 20.66 2.38 26.05
CA ALA A 433 19.50 2.73 26.85
C ALA A 433 19.67 4.15 27.39
N ARG A 434 18.66 5.02 27.20
CA ARG A 434 18.72 6.45 27.53
C ARG A 434 17.37 6.95 28.03
N VAL A 435 17.42 7.86 28.99
CA VAL A 435 16.26 8.60 29.52
C VAL A 435 16.57 10.09 29.53
N SER A 436 15.56 10.93 29.32
CA SER A 436 15.64 12.36 29.58
C SER A 436 14.34 12.89 30.18
N TYR A 437 14.45 13.93 30.99
CA TYR A 437 13.32 14.64 31.56
C TYR A 437 13.64 16.14 31.58
N GLN A 438 12.82 16.95 30.91
CA GLN A 438 12.99 18.41 30.84
C GLN A 438 11.78 19.13 31.39
N THR A 439 12.00 20.25 32.09
CA THR A 439 10.93 21.18 32.49
C THR A 439 11.18 22.58 31.96
N LEU A 440 10.28 23.11 31.14
CA LEU A 440 10.31 24.47 30.63
C LEU A 440 9.25 25.29 31.36
N ALA A 441 9.65 25.94 32.45
CA ALA A 441 8.75 26.72 33.30
C ALA A 441 8.08 27.88 32.54
N ALA A 442 8.80 28.56 31.65
CA ALA A 442 8.28 29.63 30.81
C ALA A 442 7.12 29.16 29.89
N GLU A 443 7.13 27.89 29.49
CA GLU A 443 6.12 27.27 28.63
C GLU A 443 5.10 26.44 29.41
N ASN A 444 5.23 26.37 30.76
CA ASN A 444 4.55 25.41 31.62
C ASN A 444 4.52 23.99 31.04
N GLN A 445 5.66 23.56 30.50
CA GLN A 445 5.82 22.27 29.81
C GLN A 445 6.82 21.38 30.54
N SER A 446 6.56 20.07 30.56
CA SER A 446 7.51 19.05 30.99
C SER A 446 7.49 17.88 30.02
N THR A 447 8.65 17.32 29.69
CA THR A 447 8.79 16.23 28.71
C THR A 447 9.68 15.14 29.26
N PHE A 448 9.20 13.90 29.30
CA PHE A 448 9.98 12.69 29.55
C PHE A 448 10.22 11.96 28.22
N GLN A 449 11.42 11.43 28.00
CA GLN A 449 11.75 10.60 26.84
C GLN A 449 12.55 9.36 27.26
N PHE A 450 12.33 8.26 26.55
CA PHE A 450 13.01 6.98 26.72
C PHE A 450 13.41 6.42 25.36
N PHE A 451 14.63 5.90 25.27
CA PHE A 451 15.15 5.23 24.09
C PHE A 451 15.91 3.96 24.50
N MET A 452 15.69 2.86 23.78
CA MET A 452 16.43 1.61 23.95
C MET A 452 16.66 0.93 22.60
N GLU A 453 17.84 0.35 22.43
CA GLU A 453 18.21 -0.48 21.28
C GLU A 453 18.76 -1.83 21.76
N ILE A 454 18.19 -2.90 21.22
CA ILE A 454 18.58 -4.29 21.45
C ILE A 454 19.01 -4.86 20.10
N THR A 455 20.21 -5.41 20.02
CA THR A 455 20.75 -6.01 18.79
C THR A 455 21.13 -7.47 19.02
N ASP A 456 21.35 -8.18 17.93
CA ASP A 456 22.08 -9.45 17.99
C ASP A 456 23.58 -9.18 18.23
N SER A 457 24.26 -10.12 18.87
CA SER A 457 25.68 -10.03 19.23
C SER A 457 26.60 -10.54 18.11
N ASN A 458 26.11 -11.36 17.18
CA ASN A 458 26.92 -11.92 16.09
C ASN A 458 26.12 -12.16 14.79
N PRO A 459 26.64 -11.79 13.60
CA PRO A 459 26.05 -12.22 12.33
C PRO A 459 26.17 -13.76 12.17
N PRO A 460 25.24 -14.41 11.45
CA PRO A 460 25.11 -15.87 11.45
C PRO A 460 26.37 -16.59 10.94
N GLN A 461 26.99 -17.40 11.79
CA GLN A 461 27.81 -18.55 11.38
C GLN A 461 26.98 -19.82 11.58
N GLY A 462 26.39 -20.34 10.51
CA GLY A 462 25.61 -21.58 10.57
C GLY A 462 26.50 -22.78 10.91
N GLN A 463 26.07 -23.62 11.86
CA GLN A 463 26.76 -24.88 12.15
C GLN A 463 26.22 -26.03 11.26
N ILE A 464 27.06 -27.04 11.04
CA ILE A 464 26.69 -28.24 10.29
C ILE A 464 25.63 -29.02 11.10
N GLY A 465 24.45 -29.23 10.52
CA GLY A 465 23.34 -29.98 11.14
C GLY A 465 22.23 -29.12 11.77
N GLU A 466 22.39 -27.80 11.83
CA GLU A 466 21.29 -26.89 12.18
C GLU A 466 20.27 -26.80 11.04
N ALA A 467 19.00 -26.52 11.38
CA ALA A 467 18.01 -26.14 10.37
C ALA A 467 18.57 -24.98 9.53
N PRO A 468 18.33 -24.92 8.21
CA PRO A 468 18.77 -23.79 7.39
C PRO A 468 18.38 -22.48 8.08
N SER A 469 19.34 -21.61 8.39
CA SER A 469 19.06 -20.35 9.07
C SER A 469 19.64 -19.20 8.25
N GLY A 470 18.84 -18.71 7.31
CA GLY A 470 19.05 -17.40 6.69
C GLY A 470 18.35 -16.27 7.46
N PHE A 471 17.58 -16.61 8.49
CA PHE A 471 16.82 -15.65 9.29
C PHE A 471 17.77 -14.86 10.20
N VAL A 472 17.69 -13.54 10.11
CA VAL A 472 18.45 -12.58 10.91
C VAL A 472 17.46 -11.57 11.46
N TRP A 473 17.33 -11.49 12.77
CA TRP A 473 16.62 -10.40 13.41
C TRP A 473 17.68 -9.40 13.90
N ASP A 474 17.80 -8.30 13.19
CA ASP A 474 18.90 -7.34 13.33
C ASP A 474 18.81 -6.56 14.64
N LYS A 475 17.66 -5.90 14.86
CA LYS A 475 17.45 -5.04 16.01
C LYS A 475 15.99 -4.85 16.41
N ILE A 476 15.81 -4.53 17.69
CA ILE A 476 14.58 -3.99 18.28
C ILE A 476 14.90 -2.61 18.83
N SER A 477 14.10 -1.62 18.46
CA SER A 477 14.23 -0.25 18.93
C SER A 477 12.93 0.19 19.59
N ILE A 478 13.05 0.81 20.76
CA ILE A 478 11.95 1.33 21.55
C ILE A 478 12.17 2.82 21.76
N GLU A 479 11.17 3.61 21.39
CA GLU A 479 11.12 5.05 21.60
C GLU A 479 9.83 5.39 22.35
N ALA A 480 9.91 6.18 23.42
CA ALA A 480 8.73 6.67 24.12
C ALA A 480 8.93 8.12 24.56
N SER A 481 7.85 8.90 24.56
CA SER A 481 7.82 10.26 25.08
C SER A 481 6.49 10.61 25.71
N VAL A 482 6.53 11.40 26.78
CA VAL A 482 5.36 11.97 27.45
C VAL A 482 5.62 13.45 27.65
N THR A 483 4.77 14.30 27.10
CA THR A 483 4.85 15.75 27.24
C THR A 483 3.61 16.28 27.93
N LYS A 484 3.76 16.91 29.09
CA LYS A 484 2.69 17.62 29.79
C LYS A 484 2.89 19.11 29.56
N SER A 485 1.85 19.81 29.14
CA SER A 485 1.87 21.27 28.93
C SER A 485 0.61 21.89 29.52
N SER A 486 0.66 23.14 29.98
CA SER A 486 -0.55 23.87 30.36
C SER A 486 -0.64 25.23 29.69
N SER A 487 -1.82 25.54 29.14
CA SER A 487 -2.11 26.82 28.49
C SER A 487 -3.47 27.32 28.98
N GLY A 488 -3.55 28.54 29.49
CA GLY A 488 -4.81 29.13 29.97
C GLY A 488 -5.51 28.31 31.06
N GLY A 489 -4.75 27.72 31.99
CA GLY A 489 -5.27 26.92 33.12
C GLY A 489 -5.69 25.49 32.79
N HIS A 490 -5.54 25.04 31.54
CA HIS A 490 -5.90 23.68 31.11
C HIS A 490 -4.64 22.83 30.91
N ALA A 491 -4.53 21.72 31.65
CA ALA A 491 -3.46 20.75 31.46
C ALA A 491 -3.73 19.85 30.24
N ARG A 492 -2.71 19.63 29.42
CA ARG A 492 -2.70 18.71 28.29
C ARG A 492 -1.54 17.74 28.45
N THR A 493 -1.76 16.47 28.14
CA THR A 493 -0.71 15.44 28.11
C THR A 493 -0.69 14.82 26.73
N ALA A 494 0.42 14.95 26.03
CA ALA A 494 0.73 14.22 24.81
C ALA A 494 1.61 13.01 25.15
N THR A 495 1.41 11.90 24.45
CA THR A 495 2.19 10.68 24.65
C THR A 495 2.47 10.03 23.30
N SER A 496 3.69 9.58 23.09
CA SER A 496 4.07 8.77 21.94
C SER A 496 4.86 7.56 22.38
N ILE A 497 4.55 6.39 21.83
CA ILE A 497 5.35 5.16 21.98
C ILE A 497 5.54 4.58 20.59
N ARG A 498 6.74 4.14 20.27
CA ARG A 498 7.06 3.45 19.02
C ARG A 498 8.01 2.30 19.31
N ILE A 499 7.58 1.10 18.98
CA ILE A 499 8.40 -0.11 19.01
C ILE A 499 8.55 -0.54 17.56
N PHE A 500 9.78 -0.68 17.08
CA PHE A 500 10.02 -1.11 15.71
C PHE A 500 11.17 -2.10 15.62
N SER A 501 11.07 -2.97 14.64
CA SER A 501 11.98 -4.10 14.45
C SER A 501 12.11 -4.41 12.98
N SER A 502 13.32 -4.85 12.58
CA SER A 502 13.62 -5.32 11.23
C SER A 502 14.23 -6.72 11.28
N MET A 503 13.75 -7.57 10.39
CA MET A 503 14.19 -8.96 10.23
C MET A 503 14.44 -9.22 8.75
N ALA A 504 15.40 -10.09 8.44
CA ALA A 504 15.75 -10.47 7.09
C ALA A 504 15.83 -12.00 6.97
N LEU A 505 15.54 -12.53 5.80
CA LEU A 505 15.77 -13.92 5.44
C LEU A 505 16.68 -13.96 4.19
N PHE A 506 17.89 -14.46 4.37
CA PHE A 506 18.89 -14.63 3.32
C PHE A 506 18.89 -16.05 2.75
N ALA A 507 19.27 -16.21 1.48
CA ALA A 507 19.56 -17.54 0.93
C ALA A 507 20.91 -18.05 1.48
N LYS A 508 21.04 -19.36 1.71
CA LYS A 508 22.33 -19.94 2.13
C LYS A 508 23.28 -19.95 0.93
N ASN A 509 24.46 -19.35 1.09
CA ASN A 509 25.56 -19.41 0.11
C ASN A 509 25.23 -18.91 -1.32
N ASN A 510 24.14 -18.16 -1.52
CA ASN A 510 23.78 -17.61 -2.82
C ASN A 510 23.47 -16.11 -2.75
N PRO A 511 24.49 -15.24 -2.91
CA PRO A 511 24.32 -13.80 -2.81
C PRO A 511 23.53 -13.18 -3.98
N ARG A 512 23.18 -13.97 -5.01
CA ARG A 512 22.38 -13.49 -6.15
C ARG A 512 20.88 -13.46 -5.85
N ILE A 513 20.43 -14.13 -4.79
CA ILE A 513 19.04 -14.11 -4.35
C ILE A 513 18.89 -12.95 -3.36
N SER A 514 18.12 -11.94 -3.74
CA SER A 514 17.80 -10.83 -2.85
C SER A 514 17.09 -11.33 -1.57
N PRO A 515 17.44 -10.83 -0.39
CA PRO A 515 16.82 -11.27 0.86
C PRO A 515 15.35 -10.86 0.92
N ALA A 516 14.57 -11.60 1.71
CA ALA A 516 13.26 -11.12 2.15
C ALA A 516 13.43 -10.25 3.39
N LEU A 517 12.63 -9.19 3.49
CA LEU A 517 12.69 -8.24 4.60
C LEU A 517 11.32 -8.16 5.28
N LEU A 518 11.29 -8.31 6.59
CA LEU A 518 10.12 -8.13 7.44
C LEU A 518 10.37 -6.96 8.40
N ASN A 519 9.54 -5.93 8.31
CA ASN A 519 9.52 -4.82 9.24
C ASN A 519 8.22 -4.84 10.04
N VAL A 520 8.31 -4.65 11.34
CA VAL A 520 7.15 -4.56 12.23
C VAL A 520 7.26 -3.29 13.05
N THR A 521 6.18 -2.53 13.14
CA THR A 521 6.09 -1.31 13.95
C THR A 521 4.77 -1.30 14.72
N LEU A 522 4.86 -1.09 16.03
CA LEU A 522 3.73 -0.73 16.89
C LEU A 522 3.91 0.73 17.30
N GLY A 523 2.93 1.57 17.02
CA GLY A 523 2.92 2.97 17.42
C GLY A 523 1.69 3.34 18.23
N TYR A 524 1.89 4.26 19.14
CA TYR A 524 0.86 4.93 19.93
C TYR A 524 1.11 6.43 19.90
N GLN A 525 0.05 7.21 19.68
CA GLN A 525 0.08 8.66 19.75
C GLN A 525 -1.19 9.19 20.42
N SER A 526 -1.03 10.15 21.32
CA SER A 526 -2.11 10.91 21.93
C SER A 526 -1.72 12.38 21.97
N SER A 527 -2.61 13.26 21.50
CA SER A 527 -2.35 14.70 21.34
C SER A 527 -3.00 15.57 22.44
N GLY A 528 -3.52 14.94 23.50
CA GLY A 528 -4.13 15.64 24.65
C GLY A 528 -5.64 15.43 24.81
N THR A 529 -6.24 16.21 25.70
CA THR A 529 -7.65 16.08 26.09
C THR A 529 -8.60 16.35 24.92
N GLY A 530 -9.54 15.43 24.67
CA GLY A 530 -10.55 15.56 23.62
C GLY A 530 -10.16 15.08 22.22
N VAL A 531 -8.89 14.69 22.01
CA VAL A 531 -8.45 14.02 20.77
C VAL A 531 -8.34 12.51 21.05
N PRO A 532 -8.98 11.62 20.26
CA PRO A 532 -8.82 10.19 20.42
C PRO A 532 -7.36 9.79 20.27
N SER A 533 -6.88 8.90 21.14
CA SER A 533 -5.56 8.32 20.97
C SER A 533 -5.53 7.37 19.77
N GLU A 534 -4.47 7.42 18.99
CA GLU A 534 -4.25 6.57 17.84
C GLU A 534 -3.28 5.45 18.21
N TRP A 535 -3.68 4.19 18.00
CA TRP A 535 -2.75 3.06 17.96
C TRP A 535 -2.68 2.52 16.53
N ASN A 536 -1.48 2.22 16.08
CA ASN A 536 -1.25 1.57 14.81
C ASN A 536 -0.30 0.37 14.94
N LEU A 537 -0.64 -0.72 14.26
CA LEU A 537 0.23 -1.87 14.07
C LEU A 537 0.47 -2.04 12.58
N HIS A 538 1.73 -1.94 12.17
CA HIS A 538 2.15 -2.06 10.77
C HIS A 538 3.15 -3.20 10.63
N GLY A 539 2.83 -4.16 9.74
CA GLY A 539 3.77 -5.17 9.26
C GLY A 539 4.02 -4.99 7.76
N SER A 540 5.28 -5.05 7.34
CA SER A 540 5.69 -5.00 5.93
C SER A 540 6.64 -6.15 5.65
N LEU A 541 6.29 -7.00 4.69
CA LEU A 541 7.09 -8.12 4.22
C LEU A 541 7.40 -7.91 2.73
N ARG A 542 8.65 -8.04 2.32
CA ARG A 542 9.09 -7.81 0.95
C ARG A 542 9.93 -8.96 0.42
N ASN A 543 9.75 -9.25 -0.87
CA ASN A 543 10.58 -10.15 -1.65
C ASN A 543 10.73 -11.56 -1.06
N VAL A 544 9.63 -12.14 -0.58
CA VAL A 544 9.61 -13.55 -0.15
C VAL A 544 9.46 -14.43 -1.38
N SER A 545 10.59 -14.92 -1.87
CA SER A 545 10.64 -15.90 -2.96
C SER A 545 10.84 -17.31 -2.41
N VAL A 546 10.29 -18.31 -3.11
CA VAL A 546 10.54 -19.71 -2.75
C VAL A 546 12.03 -20.08 -2.93
N ALA A 547 12.77 -19.32 -3.73
CA ALA A 547 14.22 -19.47 -3.85
C ALA A 547 14.98 -19.24 -2.54
N LEU A 548 14.45 -18.39 -1.63
CA LEU A 548 15.00 -18.25 -0.28
C LEU A 548 14.75 -19.48 0.60
N LEU A 549 13.74 -20.28 0.24
CA LEU A 549 13.38 -21.52 0.94
C LEU A 549 14.05 -22.75 0.32
N ALA A 550 14.84 -22.58 -0.75
CA ALA A 550 15.49 -23.69 -1.48
C ALA A 550 16.23 -24.65 -0.54
N ASP A 551 16.94 -24.09 0.45
CA ASP A 551 17.75 -24.85 1.40
C ASP A 551 16.92 -25.64 2.42
N TYR A 552 15.63 -25.33 2.59
CA TYR A 552 14.70 -26.07 3.45
C TYR A 552 14.11 -27.30 2.77
N PHE A 553 14.23 -27.42 1.44
CA PHE A 553 13.85 -28.64 0.75
C PHE A 553 14.97 -29.69 0.86
N ASP A 554 14.57 -30.95 1.04
CA ASP A 554 15.46 -32.11 0.97
C ASP A 554 16.30 -32.04 -0.32
N GLU A 555 17.59 -32.33 -0.20
CA GLU A 555 18.56 -32.20 -1.29
C GLU A 555 18.11 -32.96 -2.55
N SER A 556 17.52 -34.15 -2.40
CA SER A 556 17.01 -34.97 -3.50
C SER A 556 15.81 -34.37 -4.25
N CYS A 557 15.08 -33.44 -3.62
CA CYS A 557 13.86 -32.85 -4.16
C CYS A 557 14.04 -31.37 -4.52
N ARG A 558 15.14 -30.74 -4.09
CA ARG A 558 15.39 -29.31 -4.22
C ARG A 558 15.32 -28.82 -5.65
N ASP A 559 16.00 -29.49 -6.58
CA ASP A 559 16.00 -29.09 -7.98
C ASP A 559 14.60 -29.19 -8.61
N GLY A 560 13.84 -30.23 -8.26
CA GLY A 560 12.45 -30.40 -8.68
C GLY A 560 11.52 -29.34 -8.09
N ALA A 561 11.64 -29.06 -6.79
CA ALA A 561 10.87 -28.01 -6.12
C ALA A 561 11.20 -26.62 -6.69
N MET A 562 12.46 -26.33 -6.97
CA MET A 562 12.90 -25.07 -7.57
C MET A 562 12.47 -24.93 -9.03
N ALA A 563 12.42 -26.02 -9.79
CA ALA A 563 11.88 -26.01 -11.16
C ALA A 563 10.39 -25.67 -11.23
N VAL A 564 9.63 -25.98 -10.17
CA VAL A 564 8.17 -25.73 -10.12
C VAL A 564 7.83 -24.43 -9.39
N LEU A 565 8.46 -24.18 -8.23
CA LEU A 565 8.09 -23.13 -7.30
C LEU A 565 9.06 -21.93 -7.33
N GLY A 566 10.24 -22.06 -7.95
CA GLY A 566 11.28 -21.03 -7.91
C GLY A 566 10.87 -19.69 -8.52
N ASN A 567 9.87 -19.70 -9.39
CA ASN A 567 9.30 -18.50 -10.01
C ASN A 567 8.17 -17.84 -9.18
N ILE A 568 7.80 -18.42 -8.02
CA ILE A 568 6.83 -17.85 -7.09
C ILE A 568 7.53 -16.85 -6.18
N ASN A 569 7.05 -15.60 -6.19
CA ASN A 569 7.56 -14.53 -5.35
C ASN A 569 6.42 -13.68 -4.79
N LEU A 570 6.29 -13.65 -3.46
CA LEU A 570 5.52 -12.62 -2.76
C LEU A 570 6.37 -11.35 -2.70
N SER A 571 6.17 -10.49 -3.69
CA SER A 571 6.97 -9.27 -3.89
C SER A 571 6.77 -8.28 -2.76
N SER A 572 5.54 -8.14 -2.27
CA SER A 572 5.20 -7.35 -1.10
C SER A 572 3.96 -7.89 -0.41
N LEU A 573 3.93 -7.84 0.91
CA LEU A 573 2.76 -8.02 1.75
C LEU A 573 2.81 -6.95 2.84
N GLU A 574 1.74 -6.19 3.00
CA GLU A 574 1.67 -5.06 3.91
C GLU A 574 0.37 -5.16 4.71
N MET A 575 0.45 -5.04 6.02
CA MET A 575 -0.68 -5.13 6.95
C MET A 575 -0.71 -3.90 7.85
N PHE A 576 -1.85 -3.24 7.95
CA PHE A 576 -2.07 -2.07 8.78
C PHE A 576 -3.33 -2.27 9.62
N TYR A 577 -3.19 -2.21 10.94
CA TYR A 577 -4.29 -2.08 11.88
C TYR A 577 -4.29 -0.68 12.47
N ALA A 578 -5.45 -0.04 12.46
CA ALA A 578 -5.72 1.20 13.18
C ALA A 578 -6.76 0.93 14.27
N TYR A 579 -6.51 1.44 15.47
CA TYR A 579 -7.42 1.35 16.60
C TYR A 579 -7.97 2.73 16.95
N THR A 580 -9.26 2.78 17.28
CA THR A 580 -9.93 3.98 17.80
C THR A 580 -10.48 3.64 19.19
N SER A 581 -10.15 4.45 20.19
CA SER A 581 -10.62 4.27 21.58
C SER A 581 -10.40 2.84 22.13
N GLY A 582 -9.23 2.26 21.83
CA GLY A 582 -8.85 0.91 22.29
C GLY A 582 -9.46 -0.27 21.51
N SER A 583 -10.29 -0.01 20.50
CA SER A 583 -10.86 -1.05 19.64
C SER A 583 -10.26 -1.02 18.24
N ALA A 584 -9.92 -2.18 17.67
CA ALA A 584 -9.50 -2.29 16.27
C ALA A 584 -10.66 -1.80 15.38
N SER A 585 -10.48 -0.64 14.74
CA SER A 585 -11.55 0.06 14.04
C SER A 585 -11.37 0.04 12.53
N SER A 586 -10.14 -0.15 12.05
CA SER A 586 -9.84 -0.33 10.62
C SER A 586 -8.66 -1.28 10.42
N PHE A 587 -8.75 -2.11 9.38
CA PHE A 587 -7.71 -3.03 8.97
C PHE A 587 -7.53 -2.98 7.45
N LEU A 588 -6.28 -3.01 7.00
CA LEU A 588 -5.91 -3.13 5.60
C LEU A 588 -4.80 -4.17 5.46
N ILE A 589 -4.95 -5.06 4.48
CA ILE A 589 -3.88 -5.95 4.03
C ILE A 589 -3.80 -5.86 2.51
N THR A 590 -2.58 -5.73 1.99
CA THR A 590 -2.34 -5.72 0.54
C THR A 590 -1.17 -6.61 0.22
N ALA A 591 -1.26 -7.40 -0.85
CA ALA A 591 -0.18 -8.28 -1.27
C ALA A 591 0.00 -8.24 -2.79
N VAL A 592 1.22 -8.50 -3.25
CA VAL A 592 1.56 -8.67 -4.66
C VAL A 592 2.28 -9.99 -4.80
N LEU A 593 1.61 -10.98 -5.39
CA LEU A 593 2.14 -12.31 -5.64
C LEU A 593 2.49 -12.43 -7.12
N ARG A 594 3.71 -12.91 -7.42
CA ARG A 594 4.18 -13.12 -8.80
C ARG A 594 4.44 -14.58 -9.06
N LEU A 595 4.13 -15.00 -10.28
CA LEU A 595 4.49 -16.29 -10.86
C LEU A 595 4.97 -16.05 -12.30
N GLY A 596 6.29 -15.96 -12.48
CA GLY A 596 6.88 -15.59 -13.78
C GLY A 596 6.39 -14.20 -14.23
N ALA A 597 5.76 -14.15 -15.40
CA ALA A 597 5.17 -12.92 -15.96
C ALA A 597 3.80 -12.55 -15.37
N LEU A 598 3.15 -13.46 -14.63
CA LEU A 598 1.87 -13.19 -13.98
C LEU A 598 2.07 -12.48 -12.64
N GLU A 599 1.22 -11.50 -12.37
CA GLU A 599 1.17 -10.77 -11.11
C GLU A 599 -0.27 -10.74 -10.61
N LEU A 600 -0.48 -11.15 -9.36
CA LEU A 600 -1.74 -11.13 -8.65
C LEU A 600 -1.65 -10.09 -7.54
N ASP A 601 -2.36 -8.99 -7.69
CA ASP A 601 -2.52 -7.99 -6.65
C ASP A 601 -3.73 -8.32 -5.80
N LEU A 602 -3.55 -8.32 -4.49
CA LEU A 602 -4.57 -8.62 -3.50
C LEU A 602 -4.74 -7.41 -2.58
N SER A 603 -5.96 -7.07 -2.26
CA SER A 603 -6.30 -6.02 -1.27
C SER A 603 -7.48 -6.47 -0.45
N TYR A 604 -7.41 -6.31 0.87
CA TYR A 604 -8.56 -6.43 1.76
C TYR A 604 -8.60 -5.25 2.71
N GLN A 605 -9.71 -4.55 2.73
CA GLN A 605 -9.98 -3.48 3.68
C GLN A 605 -11.22 -3.80 4.50
N TYR A 606 -11.13 -3.53 5.80
CA TYR A 606 -12.23 -3.59 6.74
C TYR A 606 -12.29 -2.27 7.53
N VAL A 607 -13.48 -1.71 7.66
CA VAL A 607 -13.73 -0.54 8.50
C VAL A 607 -14.99 -0.76 9.34
N SER A 608 -14.82 -0.70 10.66
CA SER A 608 -15.87 -0.85 11.65
C SER A 608 -16.68 0.44 11.80
N VAL A 609 -17.98 0.29 12.12
CA VAL A 609 -18.83 1.41 12.57
C VAL A 609 -18.31 2.08 13.86
N LEU A 610 -17.47 1.39 14.63
CA LEU A 610 -16.79 1.94 15.80
C LEU A 610 -15.67 2.94 15.45
N HIS A 611 -15.30 3.05 14.17
CA HIS A 611 -14.33 4.04 13.70
C HIS A 611 -14.96 5.44 13.75
N GLN A 612 -14.83 6.12 14.89
CA GLN A 612 -15.31 7.48 15.09
C GLN A 612 -14.16 8.48 15.08
N GLY A 613 -13.78 8.94 13.88
CA GLY A 613 -12.67 9.88 13.67
C GLY A 613 -11.27 9.24 13.57
N GLY A 614 -10.27 10.04 13.18
CA GLY A 614 -8.92 9.59 12.86
C GLY A 614 -8.75 9.14 11.39
N LYS A 615 -7.56 8.66 11.03
CA LYS A 615 -7.29 8.09 9.69
C LYS A 615 -7.55 6.59 9.68
N THR A 616 -8.31 6.08 8.70
CA THR A 616 -8.45 4.63 8.46
C THR A 616 -7.10 4.00 8.10
N ALA A 617 -6.96 2.67 8.18
CA ALA A 617 -5.73 1.98 7.82
C ALA A 617 -5.30 2.27 6.36
N ALA A 618 -6.26 2.41 5.44
CA ALA A 618 -6.01 2.82 4.06
C ALA A 618 -5.47 4.25 3.93
N VAL A 619 -6.03 5.20 4.68
CA VAL A 619 -5.56 6.59 4.69
C VAL A 619 -4.19 6.70 5.36
N GLN A 620 -3.90 5.90 6.40
CA GLN A 620 -2.58 5.87 7.02
C GLN A 620 -1.51 5.35 6.06
N LYS A 621 -1.82 4.32 5.26
CA LYS A 621 -0.89 3.75 4.28
C LYS A 621 -0.64 4.68 3.09
N TRP A 622 -1.70 5.20 2.49
CA TRP A 622 -1.61 5.86 1.17
C TRP A 622 -1.77 7.38 1.20
N GLY A 623 -2.28 7.95 2.29
CA GLY A 623 -2.63 9.36 2.36
C GLY A 623 -3.62 9.76 1.26
N ASP A 624 -3.31 10.86 0.57
CA ASP A 624 -4.09 11.37 -0.57
C ASP A 624 -3.72 10.69 -1.89
N ASN A 625 -2.54 10.05 -1.96
CA ASN A 625 -2.01 9.39 -3.16
C ASN A 625 -2.43 7.92 -3.20
N ARG A 626 -3.74 7.68 -3.19
CA ARG A 626 -4.31 6.34 -3.15
C ARG A 626 -4.13 5.63 -4.50
N PRO A 627 -3.78 4.32 -4.52
CA PRO A 627 -3.80 3.56 -5.76
C PRO A 627 -5.21 3.60 -6.36
N LYS A 628 -5.32 3.81 -7.67
CA LYS A 628 -6.60 3.67 -8.40
C LYS A 628 -7.25 2.28 -8.17
N GLU A 629 -6.41 1.30 -7.84
CA GLU A 629 -6.70 -0.14 -7.78
C GLU A 629 -7.26 -0.62 -6.45
N ALA A 630 -7.16 0.19 -5.38
CA ALA A 630 -7.69 -0.17 -4.07
C ALA A 630 -9.00 0.59 -3.85
N ALA A 631 -10.14 -0.09 -3.96
CA ALA A 631 -11.40 0.56 -3.65
C ALA A 631 -11.43 0.85 -2.15
N VAL A 632 -11.34 2.14 -1.82
CA VAL A 632 -11.42 2.58 -0.43
C VAL A 632 -12.84 2.35 0.05
N VAL A 633 -12.92 1.53 1.09
CA VAL A 633 -14.13 1.40 1.88
C VAL A 633 -14.08 2.50 2.93
N ASP A 634 -14.67 3.66 2.62
CA ASP A 634 -14.81 4.75 3.58
C ASP A 634 -16.00 4.46 4.51
N PRO A 635 -15.85 4.61 5.84
CA PRO A 635 -16.92 4.30 6.78
C PRO A 635 -18.12 5.23 6.56
N PRO A 636 -19.31 4.71 6.25
CA PRO A 636 -20.54 5.49 6.36
C PRO A 636 -20.86 5.68 7.84
N ALA A 637 -21.56 6.77 8.19
CA ALA A 637 -21.87 7.15 9.57
C ALA A 637 -22.60 6.07 10.41
N SER A 638 -23.11 5.00 9.79
CA SER A 638 -23.99 4.01 10.43
C SER A 638 -23.71 2.54 10.09
N SER A 639 -22.67 2.19 9.33
CA SER A 639 -22.45 0.79 8.93
C SER A 639 -20.98 0.35 8.95
N THR A 640 -20.77 -0.95 9.19
CA THR A 640 -19.46 -1.62 9.06
C THR A 640 -19.34 -2.15 7.66
N GLN A 641 -18.20 -1.91 7.03
CA GLN A 641 -17.99 -2.23 5.63
C GLN A 641 -16.66 -2.94 5.42
N TRP A 642 -16.59 -3.78 4.38
CA TRP A 642 -15.37 -4.45 3.97
C TRP A 642 -15.37 -4.76 2.48
N ALA A 643 -14.17 -4.89 1.91
CA ALA A 643 -13.97 -5.30 0.52
C ALA A 643 -12.68 -6.12 0.42
N PHE A 644 -12.75 -7.22 -0.32
CA PHE A 644 -11.64 -8.01 -0.82
C PHE A 644 -11.57 -7.85 -2.34
N GLU A 645 -10.38 -7.63 -2.87
CA GLU A 645 -10.13 -7.42 -4.28
C GLU A 645 -8.92 -8.24 -4.71
N ALA A 646 -9.01 -8.83 -5.90
CA ALA A 646 -7.91 -9.54 -6.53
C ALA A 646 -7.85 -9.23 -8.02
N PHE A 647 -6.69 -8.84 -8.51
CA PHE A 647 -6.45 -8.50 -9.91
C PHE A 647 -5.30 -9.33 -10.45
N LEU A 648 -5.55 -10.16 -11.46
CA LEU A 648 -4.49 -10.89 -12.16
C LEU A 648 -4.10 -10.10 -13.41
N ARG A 649 -2.82 -9.80 -13.55
CA ARG A 649 -2.25 -9.05 -14.67
C ARG A 649 -0.95 -9.68 -15.17
N THR A 650 -0.44 -9.15 -16.28
CA THR A 650 0.89 -9.48 -16.79
C THR A 650 1.85 -8.32 -16.55
N ASN A 651 3.10 -8.62 -16.19
CA ASN A 651 4.11 -7.61 -15.88
C ASN A 651 4.84 -7.04 -17.12
N SER A 652 4.52 -7.56 -18.32
CA SER A 652 5.20 -7.24 -19.58
C SER A 652 4.22 -6.73 -20.64
N PRO A 653 4.52 -5.61 -21.34
CA PRO A 653 3.70 -5.13 -22.45
C PRO A 653 3.56 -6.19 -23.56
N ASN A 654 2.35 -6.41 -24.06
CA ASN A 654 2.00 -7.36 -25.12
C ASN A 654 2.31 -8.84 -24.78
N ALA A 655 2.22 -9.23 -23.51
CA ALA A 655 2.37 -10.63 -23.12
C ALA A 655 1.35 -11.51 -23.85
N THR A 656 1.80 -12.67 -24.34
CA THR A 656 0.95 -13.73 -24.90
C THR A 656 0.92 -14.95 -23.98
N ILE A 657 -0.05 -15.85 -24.15
CA ILE A 657 -0.07 -17.13 -23.42
C ILE A 657 1.25 -17.89 -23.58
N ALA A 658 1.86 -17.85 -24.78
CA ALA A 658 3.18 -18.46 -25.00
C ALA A 658 4.28 -17.81 -24.16
N SER A 659 4.34 -16.47 -24.11
CA SER A 659 5.35 -15.77 -23.30
C SER A 659 5.17 -16.00 -21.79
N ILE A 660 3.92 -16.14 -21.33
CA ILE A 660 3.61 -16.43 -19.93
C ILE A 660 4.03 -17.87 -19.60
N ALA A 661 3.66 -18.84 -20.43
CA ALA A 661 4.08 -20.23 -20.25
C ALA A 661 5.61 -20.36 -20.22
N GLU A 662 6.31 -19.66 -21.11
CA GLU A 662 7.78 -19.60 -21.15
C GLU A 662 8.38 -19.02 -19.85
N SER A 663 7.74 -17.99 -19.28
CA SER A 663 8.19 -17.37 -18.02
C SER A 663 8.01 -18.25 -16.78
N ILE A 664 7.09 -19.21 -16.83
CA ILE A 664 6.82 -20.15 -15.73
C ILE A 664 7.68 -21.40 -15.89
N SER A 665 7.74 -21.93 -17.10
CA SER A 665 8.47 -23.15 -17.44
C SER A 665 9.24 -22.94 -18.76
N PRO A 666 10.58 -22.84 -18.71
CA PRO A 666 11.41 -22.66 -19.90
C PRO A 666 11.13 -23.73 -20.97
N GLY A 667 10.96 -23.29 -22.22
CA GLY A 667 10.64 -24.10 -23.38
C GLY A 667 9.15 -24.43 -23.56
N ALA A 668 8.27 -24.12 -22.59
CA ALA A 668 6.83 -24.40 -22.71
C ALA A 668 6.13 -23.52 -23.75
N GLY A 669 6.56 -22.28 -23.95
CA GLY A 669 5.94 -21.36 -24.90
C GLY A 669 6.04 -21.86 -26.34
N SER A 670 7.19 -22.45 -26.70
CA SER A 670 7.45 -23.02 -28.03
C SER A 670 6.59 -24.24 -28.38
N LYS A 671 6.00 -24.91 -27.37
CA LYS A 671 5.16 -26.10 -27.54
C LYS A 671 3.69 -25.77 -27.76
N LEU A 672 3.28 -24.51 -27.56
CA LEU A 672 1.91 -24.07 -27.71
C LEU A 672 1.60 -23.75 -29.19
N PRO A 673 0.52 -24.29 -29.77
CA PRO A 673 0.08 -23.91 -31.10
C PRO A 673 -0.21 -22.40 -31.19
N GLY A 674 0.08 -21.77 -32.33
CA GLY A 674 -0.03 -20.31 -32.50
C GLY A 674 -1.41 -19.72 -32.20
N PHE A 675 -2.49 -20.48 -32.40
CA PHE A 675 -3.85 -20.03 -32.07
C PHE A 675 -4.13 -19.97 -30.56
N VAL A 676 -3.37 -20.70 -29.73
CA VAL A 676 -3.40 -20.61 -28.25
C VAL A 676 -2.28 -19.69 -27.77
N GLY A 677 -1.05 -19.97 -28.20
CA GLY A 677 0.14 -19.26 -27.77
C GLY A 677 0.17 -17.79 -28.19
N GLY A 678 -0.49 -17.43 -29.29
CA GLY A 678 -0.58 -16.06 -29.80
C GLY A 678 -1.69 -15.21 -29.18
N ILE A 679 -2.52 -15.77 -28.29
CA ILE A 679 -3.55 -14.98 -27.58
C ILE A 679 -2.83 -13.96 -26.70
N THR A 680 -3.04 -12.69 -27.01
CA THR A 680 -2.51 -11.57 -26.23
C THR A 680 -3.30 -11.41 -24.95
N ILE A 681 -2.59 -11.31 -23.84
CA ILE A 681 -3.11 -10.91 -22.55
C ILE A 681 -2.77 -9.43 -22.39
N THR A 682 -3.81 -8.60 -22.38
CA THR A 682 -3.66 -7.14 -22.26
C THR A 682 -2.74 -6.81 -21.08
N PRO A 683 -1.64 -6.08 -21.32
CA PRO A 683 -0.63 -5.85 -20.30
C PRO A 683 -1.00 -4.75 -19.32
N LYS A 684 -0.23 -4.70 -18.22
CA LYS A 684 -0.11 -3.61 -17.24
C LYS A 684 -0.46 -2.21 -17.79
N GLY A 685 -1.59 -1.69 -17.33
CA GLY A 685 -2.07 -0.32 -17.46
C GLY A 685 -3.53 -0.21 -16.99
N ASP A 686 -3.76 0.50 -15.87
CA ASP A 686 -5.02 0.65 -15.09
C ASP A 686 -5.67 -0.71 -14.67
N PRO A 687 -5.97 -0.97 -13.38
CA PRO A 687 -6.75 -2.14 -12.90
C PRO A 687 -8.00 -2.42 -13.74
N ASP A 688 -8.54 -1.38 -14.35
CA ASP A 688 -9.68 -1.37 -15.27
C ASP A 688 -9.49 -2.28 -16.49
N ASN A 689 -8.25 -2.60 -16.88
CA ASN A 689 -7.95 -3.47 -18.02
C ASN A 689 -7.42 -4.86 -17.61
N SER A 690 -7.46 -5.20 -16.32
CA SER A 690 -6.98 -6.50 -15.86
C SER A 690 -7.80 -7.65 -16.48
N PRO A 691 -7.16 -8.70 -17.03
CA PRO A 691 -7.83 -9.83 -17.67
C PRO A 691 -8.64 -10.67 -16.68
N VAL A 692 -8.25 -10.73 -15.41
CA VAL A 692 -9.08 -11.32 -14.35
C VAL A 692 -9.22 -10.33 -13.21
N LYS A 693 -10.46 -10.09 -12.81
CA LYS A 693 -10.81 -9.23 -11.68
C LYS A 693 -11.73 -10.01 -10.75
N LEU A 694 -11.52 -9.87 -9.45
CA LEU A 694 -12.43 -10.37 -8.43
C LEU A 694 -12.62 -9.28 -7.39
N ARG A 695 -13.88 -9.07 -6.99
CA ARG A 695 -14.26 -8.21 -5.87
C ARG A 695 -15.29 -8.91 -5.03
N TYR A 696 -15.05 -9.04 -3.74
CA TYR A 696 -16.06 -9.44 -2.77
C TYR A 696 -16.21 -8.33 -1.74
N SER A 697 -17.36 -7.70 -1.67
CA SER A 697 -17.60 -6.62 -0.71
C SER A 697 -18.97 -6.72 -0.07
N GLY A 698 -19.11 -6.10 1.09
CA GLY A 698 -20.37 -6.07 1.80
C GLY A 698 -20.36 -5.11 2.97
N ASP A 699 -21.55 -4.96 3.55
CA ASP A 699 -21.77 -4.19 4.75
C ASP A 699 -22.84 -4.83 5.64
N ASN A 700 -22.94 -4.39 6.88
CA ASN A 700 -23.91 -4.92 7.84
C ASN A 700 -25.36 -4.38 7.66
N THR A 701 -25.61 -3.56 6.63
CA THR A 701 -26.89 -2.88 6.33
C THR A 701 -27.61 -3.38 5.07
N ASN A 702 -26.87 -3.74 4.02
CA ASN A 702 -27.35 -3.99 2.67
C ASN A 702 -27.04 -5.41 2.17
N GLY A 703 -26.01 -6.06 2.73
CA GLY A 703 -25.63 -7.43 2.37
C GLY A 703 -24.23 -7.51 1.76
N SER A 704 -23.99 -8.49 0.88
CA SER A 704 -22.69 -8.74 0.25
C SER A 704 -22.82 -9.14 -1.22
N ALA A 705 -21.85 -8.78 -2.04
CA ALA A 705 -21.77 -9.11 -3.45
C ALA A 705 -20.34 -9.55 -3.83
N LEU A 706 -20.23 -10.71 -4.48
CA LEU A 706 -19.03 -11.19 -5.17
C LEU A 706 -19.21 -10.93 -6.66
N THR A 707 -18.19 -10.35 -7.28
CA THR A 707 -18.09 -10.12 -8.71
C THR A 707 -16.79 -10.71 -9.20
N VAL A 708 -16.83 -11.56 -10.21
CA VAL A 708 -15.68 -12.10 -10.92
C VAL A 708 -15.81 -11.74 -12.39
N TRP A 709 -14.74 -11.23 -12.99
CA TRP A 709 -14.67 -10.90 -14.40
C TRP A 709 -13.44 -11.56 -15.00
N VAL A 710 -13.63 -12.21 -16.15
CA VAL A 710 -12.57 -12.81 -16.95
C VAL A 710 -12.73 -12.29 -18.38
N SER A 711 -11.68 -11.66 -18.91
CA SER A 711 -11.59 -11.15 -20.27
C SER A 711 -10.26 -11.61 -20.88
N ILE A 712 -10.35 -12.59 -21.78
CA ILE A 712 -9.19 -13.19 -22.45
C ILE A 712 -9.51 -13.26 -23.95
N GLY A 713 -8.82 -12.45 -24.75
CA GLY A 713 -9.14 -12.31 -26.18
C GLY A 713 -10.57 -11.80 -26.38
N SER A 714 -11.38 -12.54 -27.14
CA SER A 714 -12.80 -12.24 -27.38
C SER A 714 -13.75 -12.88 -26.35
N PHE A 715 -13.22 -13.62 -25.38
CA PHE A 715 -14.04 -14.28 -24.37
C PHE A 715 -14.21 -13.38 -23.15
N ASN A 716 -15.46 -13.04 -22.83
CA ASN A 716 -15.84 -12.21 -21.70
C ASN A 716 -16.84 -12.94 -20.81
N LEU A 717 -16.46 -13.18 -19.56
CA LEU A 717 -17.28 -13.83 -18.53
C LEU A 717 -17.42 -12.92 -17.32
N THR A 718 -18.65 -12.74 -16.84
CA THR A 718 -18.95 -12.14 -15.53
C THR A 718 -19.67 -13.16 -14.68
N PHE A 719 -19.22 -13.37 -13.45
CA PHE A 719 -19.97 -14.09 -12.44
C PHE A 719 -20.27 -13.15 -11.29
N VAL A 720 -21.53 -13.13 -10.85
CA VAL A 720 -21.98 -12.35 -9.71
C VAL A 720 -22.67 -13.29 -8.73
N GLN A 721 -22.35 -13.17 -7.45
CA GLN A 721 -23.12 -13.76 -6.37
C GLN A 721 -23.54 -12.65 -5.42
N PHE A 722 -24.84 -12.47 -5.25
CA PHE A 722 -25.44 -11.42 -4.45
C PHE A 722 -26.22 -12.03 -3.28
N ARG A 723 -26.10 -11.42 -2.11
CA ARG A 723 -26.87 -11.78 -0.92
C ARG A 723 -27.31 -10.51 -0.21
N ALA A 724 -28.61 -10.28 -0.13
CA ALA A 724 -29.19 -9.18 0.65
C ALA A 724 -29.01 -9.41 2.17
N ARG A 725 -29.07 -8.34 2.97
CA ARG A 725 -29.07 -8.45 4.44
C ARG A 725 -30.27 -9.28 4.94
N ALA A 726 -30.01 -10.21 5.86
CA ALA A 726 -31.04 -10.93 6.61
C ALA A 726 -31.93 -9.96 7.42
N LYS A 727 -33.24 -10.00 7.20
CA LYS A 727 -34.23 -9.29 8.02
C LYS A 727 -34.79 -10.25 9.08
N ASP A 728 -34.90 -9.79 10.32
CA ASP A 728 -35.56 -10.51 11.43
C ASP A 728 -35.03 -11.94 11.71
N GLY A 729 -33.73 -12.19 11.46
CA GLY A 729 -33.10 -13.48 11.71
C GLY A 729 -33.41 -14.59 10.69
N LYS A 730 -34.17 -14.28 9.62
CA LYS A 730 -34.42 -15.22 8.52
C LYS A 730 -33.29 -15.13 7.48
N SER A 731 -32.74 -16.29 7.08
CA SER A 731 -31.70 -16.36 6.05
C SER A 731 -32.25 -15.82 4.72
N THR A 732 -31.51 -14.91 4.09
CA THR A 732 -31.74 -14.49 2.70
C THR A 732 -31.08 -15.47 1.74
N ALA A 733 -31.79 -15.83 0.68
CA ALA A 733 -31.25 -16.68 -0.37
C ALA A 733 -30.07 -16.00 -1.08
N VAL A 734 -29.06 -16.80 -1.39
CA VAL A 734 -27.96 -16.40 -2.27
C VAL A 734 -28.47 -16.46 -3.70
N LYS A 735 -28.26 -15.39 -4.46
CA LYS A 735 -28.67 -15.27 -5.87
C LYS A 735 -27.43 -15.13 -6.75
N ARG A 736 -27.40 -15.77 -7.91
CA ARG A 736 -26.22 -15.81 -8.80
C ARG A 736 -26.58 -15.37 -10.21
N ILE A 737 -25.61 -14.74 -10.87
CA ILE A 737 -25.66 -14.39 -12.29
C ILE A 737 -24.36 -14.85 -12.95
N LEU A 738 -24.44 -15.65 -14.00
CA LEU A 738 -23.33 -15.90 -14.91
C LEU A 738 -23.65 -15.24 -16.25
N ARG A 739 -22.89 -14.23 -16.64
CA ARG A 739 -22.97 -13.54 -17.93
C ARG A 739 -21.83 -14.00 -18.83
N ILE A 740 -22.15 -14.38 -20.04
CA ILE A 740 -21.17 -14.56 -21.11
C ILE A 740 -21.60 -13.65 -22.26
N SER A 741 -20.75 -12.68 -22.58
CA SER A 741 -21.00 -11.74 -23.68
C SER A 741 -20.29 -12.24 -24.92
N VAL A 742 -21.05 -12.28 -26.02
CA VAL A 742 -20.55 -12.62 -27.34
C VAL A 742 -20.68 -11.37 -28.20
N ASP A 743 -19.54 -10.81 -28.59
CA ASP A 743 -19.54 -9.54 -29.33
C ASP A 743 -20.10 -9.70 -30.75
N GLN A 744 -19.80 -10.82 -31.43
CA GLN A 744 -20.33 -11.08 -32.78
C GLN A 744 -20.63 -12.56 -32.99
N ILE A 745 -21.80 -12.86 -33.55
CA ILE A 745 -22.04 -14.18 -34.15
C ILE A 745 -21.32 -14.15 -35.50
N PRO A 746 -20.36 -15.04 -35.77
CA PRO A 746 -19.74 -15.10 -37.07
C PRO A 746 -20.80 -15.49 -38.10
N ILE A 747 -21.13 -14.57 -39.03
CA ILE A 747 -22.08 -14.79 -40.11
C ILE A 747 -21.30 -15.37 -41.32
N PRO A 748 -21.76 -16.46 -41.96
CA PRO A 748 -21.10 -17.01 -43.13
C PRO A 748 -21.06 -16.02 -44.31
N ASP A 749 -19.96 -15.99 -45.07
CA ASP A 749 -19.80 -15.14 -46.25
C ASP A 749 -20.80 -15.43 -47.39
N ASN A 750 -21.42 -16.62 -47.38
CA ASN A 750 -22.26 -17.15 -48.47
C ASN A 750 -23.71 -17.44 -48.01
N ILE A 751 -24.36 -16.53 -47.30
CA ILE A 751 -25.83 -16.59 -47.16
C ILE A 751 -26.43 -16.20 -48.53
N PRO A 752 -27.44 -16.92 -49.05
CA PRO A 752 -28.04 -16.67 -50.36
C PRO A 752 -28.91 -15.40 -50.38
N LEU A 753 -28.29 -14.24 -50.18
CA LEU A 753 -28.89 -12.91 -50.25
C LEU A 753 -27.97 -11.98 -51.04
N VAL A 754 -28.55 -10.91 -51.59
CA VAL A 754 -27.80 -9.90 -52.38
C VAL A 754 -26.98 -9.03 -51.42
N GLY A 755 -25.73 -9.41 -51.16
CA GLY A 755 -24.79 -8.71 -50.29
C GLY A 755 -24.70 -9.28 -48.86
N GLN A 756 -23.69 -8.85 -48.10
CA GLN A 756 -23.52 -9.26 -46.70
C GLN A 756 -24.61 -8.60 -45.83
N ILE A 757 -25.37 -9.39 -45.07
CA ILE A 757 -26.29 -8.85 -44.05
C ILE A 757 -25.44 -8.32 -42.89
N PRO A 758 -25.55 -7.04 -42.53
CA PRO A 758 -24.92 -6.54 -41.31
C PRO A 758 -25.62 -7.13 -40.08
N GLN A 759 -24.83 -7.46 -39.05
CA GLN A 759 -25.36 -7.97 -37.78
C GLN A 759 -26.45 -7.01 -37.24
N PRO A 760 -27.67 -7.49 -36.94
CA PRO A 760 -28.82 -6.62 -36.67
C PRO A 760 -28.90 -6.12 -35.21
N PHE A 761 -27.92 -6.46 -34.38
CA PHE A 761 -27.82 -6.13 -32.96
C PHE A 761 -26.35 -5.94 -32.56
N ASP A 762 -26.12 -5.18 -31.49
CA ASP A 762 -24.78 -4.86 -31.00
C ASP A 762 -24.13 -6.05 -30.30
N HIS A 763 -24.90 -6.74 -29.43
CA HIS A 763 -24.41 -7.87 -28.63
C HIS A 763 -25.50 -8.94 -28.45
N LEU A 764 -25.08 -10.20 -28.45
CA LEU A 764 -25.85 -11.32 -27.90
C LEU A 764 -25.25 -11.71 -26.55
N VAL A 765 -26.06 -11.64 -25.51
CA VAL A 765 -25.63 -11.96 -24.14
C VAL A 765 -26.34 -13.21 -23.66
N TYR A 766 -25.58 -14.21 -23.26
CA TYR A 766 -26.09 -15.33 -22.49
C TYR A 766 -26.00 -15.00 -21.00
N LEU A 767 -27.09 -15.24 -20.29
CA LEU A 767 -27.16 -15.07 -18.83
C LEU A 767 -27.76 -16.32 -18.20
N TRP A 768 -27.19 -16.76 -17.09
CA TRP A 768 -27.78 -17.76 -16.21
C TRP A 768 -28.04 -17.14 -14.86
N VAL A 769 -29.24 -17.32 -14.34
CA VAL A 769 -29.71 -16.76 -13.08
C VAL A 769 -30.19 -17.89 -12.18
N GLU A 770 -29.66 -17.96 -10.97
CA GLU A 770 -29.96 -19.03 -10.00
C GLU A 770 -30.23 -18.46 -8.62
N ASP A 771 -31.12 -19.14 -7.89
CA ASP A 771 -31.33 -18.99 -6.46
C ASP A 771 -30.91 -20.28 -5.74
N ASP A 772 -30.10 -20.19 -4.67
CA ASP A 772 -29.46 -21.34 -3.98
C ASP A 772 -30.45 -22.29 -3.27
N ASP A 773 -31.61 -21.78 -2.84
CA ASP A 773 -32.70 -22.59 -2.29
C ASP A 773 -34.08 -22.07 -2.76
N PRO A 774 -34.55 -22.52 -3.93
CA PRO A 774 -35.81 -22.06 -4.52
C PRO A 774 -37.06 -22.57 -3.76
N SER A 775 -36.90 -23.39 -2.71
CA SER A 775 -38.01 -23.93 -1.90
C SER A 775 -38.48 -22.97 -0.80
N HIS A 776 -37.64 -22.01 -0.42
CA HIS A 776 -37.92 -21.00 0.61
C HIS A 776 -38.18 -19.58 0.05
N ILE A 777 -38.24 -19.44 -1.28
CA ILE A 777 -38.47 -18.17 -1.97
C ILE A 777 -39.85 -18.22 -2.62
N ASP A 778 -40.63 -17.15 -2.45
CA ASP A 778 -41.91 -16.98 -3.13
C ASP A 778 -41.71 -17.16 -4.65
N PRO A 779 -42.50 -17.98 -5.35
CA PRO A 779 -42.43 -18.14 -6.80
C PRO A 779 -42.43 -16.83 -7.59
N THR A 780 -43.03 -15.76 -7.06
CA THR A 780 -43.07 -14.41 -7.65
C THR A 780 -41.79 -13.58 -7.40
N GLU A 781 -40.86 -14.07 -6.57
CA GLU A 781 -39.59 -13.43 -6.20
C GLU A 781 -38.34 -14.24 -6.64
N LYS A 782 -38.53 -15.27 -7.47
CA LYS A 782 -37.44 -16.08 -8.03
C LYS A 782 -36.65 -15.31 -9.10
N GLY A 783 -35.36 -15.07 -8.86
CA GLY A 783 -34.51 -14.17 -9.65
C GLY A 783 -34.24 -12.80 -9.00
N PHE A 784 -33.83 -11.80 -9.78
CA PHE A 784 -33.39 -10.49 -9.28
C PHE A 784 -34.43 -9.39 -9.50
N THR A 785 -34.66 -8.59 -8.46
CA THR A 785 -35.47 -7.36 -8.57
C THR A 785 -34.64 -6.18 -9.06
N ARG A 786 -35.30 -5.12 -9.54
CA ARG A 786 -34.64 -3.90 -10.02
C ARG A 786 -33.75 -3.27 -8.94
N ALA A 787 -34.15 -3.31 -7.68
CA ALA A 787 -33.35 -2.86 -6.53
C ALA A 787 -32.01 -3.58 -6.42
N MET A 788 -32.00 -4.89 -6.68
CA MET A 788 -30.82 -5.73 -6.55
C MET A 788 -29.84 -5.51 -7.71
N VAL A 789 -30.35 -5.19 -8.91
CA VAL A 789 -29.50 -4.96 -10.10
C VAL A 789 -29.05 -3.51 -10.24
N GLN A 790 -29.93 -2.53 -9.96
CA GLN A 790 -29.66 -1.09 -10.14
C GLN A 790 -30.38 -0.22 -9.08
N GLY A 791 -30.22 -0.57 -7.80
CA GLY A 791 -30.85 0.14 -6.68
C GLY A 791 -30.14 1.43 -6.27
N PRO A 792 -30.79 2.28 -5.46
CA PRO A 792 -30.21 3.53 -4.95
C PRO A 792 -29.24 3.34 -3.77
N GLY A 793 -29.03 2.10 -3.30
CA GLY A 793 -28.36 1.77 -2.03
C GLY A 793 -26.85 1.48 -2.11
N GLY A 794 -26.21 1.62 -3.27
CA GLY A 794 -24.74 1.57 -3.41
C GLY A 794 -24.07 0.19 -3.29
N THR A 795 -24.86 -0.88 -3.17
CA THR A 795 -24.44 -2.29 -3.04
C THR A 795 -25.18 -3.23 -4.01
N ASP A 796 -25.95 -2.65 -4.94
CA ASP A 796 -26.56 -3.38 -6.05
C ASP A 796 -25.50 -3.87 -7.05
N VAL A 797 -25.88 -4.86 -7.86
CA VAL A 797 -24.97 -5.52 -8.79
C VAL A 797 -24.30 -4.53 -9.74
N ASN A 798 -25.03 -3.62 -10.38
CA ASN A 798 -24.44 -2.70 -11.35
C ASN A 798 -23.53 -1.65 -10.70
N THR A 799 -23.79 -1.24 -9.46
CA THR A 799 -22.84 -0.42 -8.71
C THR A 799 -21.52 -1.16 -8.45
N GLU A 800 -21.56 -2.43 -8.06
CA GLU A 800 -20.35 -3.23 -7.86
C GLU A 800 -19.59 -3.51 -9.16
N LEU A 801 -20.31 -3.77 -10.26
CA LEU A 801 -19.70 -3.88 -11.60
C LEU A 801 -19.00 -2.57 -12.00
N LYS A 802 -19.64 -1.42 -11.74
CA LYS A 802 -19.08 -0.09 -12.05
C LYS A 802 -17.81 0.20 -11.27
N LYS A 803 -17.73 -0.15 -9.98
CA LYS A 803 -16.51 0.00 -9.16
C LYS A 803 -15.30 -0.73 -9.74
N MET A 804 -15.54 -1.80 -10.52
CA MET A 804 -14.52 -2.62 -11.18
C MET A 804 -14.37 -2.32 -12.68
N HIS A 805 -15.05 -1.27 -13.18
CA HIS A 805 -15.15 -0.91 -14.60
C HIS A 805 -15.57 -2.09 -15.50
N ILE A 806 -16.51 -2.90 -15.00
CA ILE A 806 -17.14 -3.98 -15.75
C ILE A 806 -18.43 -3.43 -16.37
N PRO A 807 -18.76 -3.74 -17.64
CA PRO A 807 -20.00 -3.31 -18.27
C PRO A 807 -21.22 -3.72 -17.42
N PRO A 808 -22.20 -2.83 -17.19
CA PRO A 808 -23.36 -3.13 -16.36
C PRO A 808 -24.24 -4.22 -17.00
N ILE A 809 -25.02 -4.92 -16.18
CA ILE A 809 -26.10 -5.78 -16.66
C ILE A 809 -27.24 -4.86 -17.09
N GLN A 810 -27.52 -4.85 -18.39
CA GLN A 810 -28.60 -4.06 -18.96
C GLN A 810 -29.93 -4.75 -18.71
N LEU A 811 -30.95 -3.96 -18.41
CA LEU A 811 -32.30 -4.45 -18.13
C LEU A 811 -33.26 -4.00 -19.22
N ARG A 812 -34.33 -4.78 -19.43
CA ARG A 812 -35.46 -4.35 -20.25
C ARG A 812 -36.24 -3.26 -19.51
N GLU A 813 -36.46 -2.12 -20.16
CA GLU A 813 -37.20 -1.02 -19.55
C GLU A 813 -38.72 -1.25 -19.57
N SER A 814 -39.37 -0.94 -18.44
CA SER A 814 -40.83 -0.95 -18.30
C SER A 814 -41.37 0.49 -18.41
N LYS A 815 -42.65 0.65 -18.79
CA LYS A 815 -43.28 1.97 -18.94
C LYS A 815 -43.30 2.79 -17.63
N THR A 816 -43.26 2.12 -16.48
CA THR A 816 -43.24 2.75 -15.15
C THR A 816 -42.41 1.89 -14.19
N PRO A 817 -41.08 2.08 -14.15
CA PRO A 817 -40.18 1.22 -13.37
C PRO A 817 -40.40 1.35 -11.85
N LYS A 818 -40.51 0.23 -11.14
CA LYS A 818 -40.54 0.17 -9.67
C LYS A 818 -39.36 -0.62 -9.13
N ILE A 819 -38.95 -0.29 -7.90
CA ILE A 819 -37.77 -0.89 -7.26
C ILE A 819 -37.93 -2.40 -6.99
N ASN A 820 -39.15 -2.88 -6.75
CA ASN A 820 -39.44 -4.30 -6.51
C ASN A 820 -39.81 -5.08 -7.80
N ASP A 821 -39.72 -4.46 -8.98
CA ASP A 821 -40.00 -5.18 -10.24
C ASP A 821 -39.01 -6.33 -10.40
N LEU A 822 -39.50 -7.53 -10.67
CA LEU A 822 -38.66 -8.67 -11.08
C LEU A 822 -38.13 -8.40 -12.50
N VAL A 823 -36.83 -8.21 -12.64
CA VAL A 823 -36.19 -7.77 -13.89
C VAL A 823 -35.32 -8.84 -14.55
N LEU A 824 -34.90 -9.86 -13.79
CA LEU A 824 -34.22 -11.05 -14.29
C LEU A 824 -34.81 -12.26 -13.55
N GLN A 825 -35.46 -13.16 -14.27
CA GLN A 825 -36.07 -14.36 -13.69
C GLN A 825 -35.01 -15.44 -13.43
N ALA A 826 -35.29 -16.43 -12.59
CA ALA A 826 -34.41 -17.59 -12.47
C ALA A 826 -34.49 -18.48 -13.72
N GLY A 827 -33.35 -18.91 -14.27
CA GLY A 827 -33.25 -19.71 -15.48
C GLY A 827 -32.12 -19.28 -16.41
N HIS A 828 -32.21 -19.70 -17.66
CA HIS A 828 -31.27 -19.34 -18.72
C HIS A 828 -31.90 -18.25 -19.59
N HIS A 829 -31.09 -17.29 -20.01
CA HIS A 829 -31.50 -16.10 -20.73
C HIS A 829 -30.65 -15.91 -21.98
N PHE A 830 -31.29 -15.61 -23.10
CA PHE A 830 -30.65 -14.98 -24.26
C PHE A 830 -31.17 -13.55 -24.41
N ILE A 831 -30.27 -12.57 -24.27
CA ILE A 831 -30.58 -11.14 -24.33
C ILE A 831 -29.96 -10.52 -25.58
N ILE A 832 -30.79 -9.79 -26.34
CA ILE A 832 -30.35 -9.00 -27.49
C ILE A 832 -30.29 -7.52 -27.09
N ILE A 833 -29.12 -6.92 -27.33
CA ILE A 833 -28.89 -5.50 -27.13
C ILE A 833 -28.76 -4.83 -28.50
N SER A 834 -29.54 -3.78 -28.75
CA SER A 834 -29.49 -2.99 -29.99
C SER A 834 -29.61 -1.51 -29.67
N ASN A 835 -28.75 -0.68 -30.28
CA ASN A 835 -28.60 0.75 -29.96
C ASN A 835 -28.40 0.98 -28.46
N GLY A 836 -27.63 0.10 -27.79
CA GLY A 836 -27.37 0.15 -26.36
C GLY A 836 -28.57 -0.13 -25.44
N LYS A 837 -29.67 -0.70 -25.97
CA LYS A 837 -30.87 -1.05 -25.19
C LYS A 837 -31.21 -2.54 -25.32
N VAL A 838 -31.70 -3.14 -24.24
CA VAL A 838 -32.26 -4.49 -24.27
C VAL A 838 -33.59 -4.47 -25.05
N VAL A 839 -33.57 -5.06 -26.24
CA VAL A 839 -34.76 -5.16 -27.10
C VAL A 839 -35.50 -6.49 -26.91
N LEU A 840 -34.79 -7.53 -26.43
CA LEU A 840 -35.31 -8.88 -26.27
C LEU A 840 -34.61 -9.59 -25.12
N ASP A 841 -35.37 -10.27 -24.26
CA ASP A 841 -34.90 -11.15 -23.18
C ASP A 841 -35.71 -12.45 -23.23
N HIS A 842 -35.09 -13.55 -23.70
CA HIS A 842 -35.71 -14.86 -23.87
C HIS A 842 -35.28 -15.81 -22.74
N VAL A 843 -36.23 -16.27 -21.93
CA VAL A 843 -35.99 -17.14 -20.75
C VAL A 843 -36.35 -18.60 -21.04
N PHE A 844 -35.49 -19.54 -20.65
CA PHE A 844 -35.68 -20.98 -20.80
C PHE A 844 -35.08 -21.78 -19.61
N GLN A 845 -35.47 -23.05 -19.45
CA GLN A 845 -35.02 -23.95 -18.37
C GLN A 845 -34.42 -25.24 -18.94
N ASN A 846 -33.67 -25.99 -18.14
CA ASN A 846 -33.17 -27.31 -18.54
C ASN A 846 -34.32 -28.29 -18.75
N ALA A 847 -34.41 -28.88 -19.94
CA ALA A 847 -35.34 -29.97 -20.22
C ALA A 847 -35.05 -31.15 -19.28
N LYS A 848 -36.07 -31.66 -18.58
CA LYS A 848 -35.95 -32.95 -17.91
C LYS A 848 -35.73 -34.01 -18.98
N GLN A 849 -34.60 -34.70 -18.90
CA GLN A 849 -34.21 -35.71 -19.86
C GLN A 849 -34.99 -37.00 -19.59
N ASP A 850 -36.26 -37.07 -19.99
CA ASP A 850 -36.97 -38.34 -20.15
C ASP A 850 -37.03 -38.66 -21.66
N GLY A 851 -36.32 -39.72 -22.04
CA GLY A 851 -36.25 -40.18 -23.41
C GLY A 851 -37.59 -40.77 -23.86
N SER A 852 -38.39 -40.03 -24.62
CA SER A 852 -39.35 -40.66 -25.54
C SER A 852 -39.82 -39.75 -26.68
N SER A 853 -39.82 -40.37 -27.86
CA SER A 853 -40.52 -40.05 -29.10
C SER A 853 -39.97 -38.94 -30.00
N GLY A 854 -39.47 -39.38 -31.16
CA GLY A 854 -39.02 -38.54 -32.25
C GLY A 854 -40.20 -37.89 -32.98
N SER A 855 -40.34 -36.59 -32.81
CA SER A 855 -40.87 -35.69 -33.82
C SER A 855 -39.69 -35.08 -34.57
N ARG A 856 -39.78 -35.02 -35.90
CA ARG A 856 -38.77 -34.36 -36.74
C ARG A 856 -38.77 -32.86 -36.40
N PRO A 857 -37.61 -32.22 -36.15
CA PRO A 857 -37.55 -30.80 -35.79
C PRO A 857 -38.15 -29.95 -36.90
N THR A 858 -39.08 -29.06 -36.54
CA THR A 858 -39.62 -28.05 -37.45
C THR A 858 -38.74 -26.81 -37.35
N THR A 859 -38.35 -26.23 -38.49
CA THR A 859 -37.45 -25.06 -38.60
C THR A 859 -38.12 -23.73 -38.19
N ARG A 860 -39.17 -23.77 -37.38
CA ARG A 860 -40.11 -22.65 -37.19
C ARG A 860 -40.00 -22.05 -35.80
N VAL A 861 -39.90 -20.72 -35.77
CA VAL A 861 -40.29 -19.90 -34.62
C VAL A 861 -41.83 -19.81 -34.61
N VAL A 862 -42.50 -20.39 -33.60
CA VAL A 862 -43.96 -20.36 -33.47
C VAL A 862 -44.47 -18.92 -33.28
N ASP A 863 -45.04 -18.33 -34.33
CA ASP A 863 -45.58 -16.97 -34.28
C ASP A 863 -46.86 -16.87 -33.42
N PRO A 864 -46.87 -16.16 -32.26
CA PRO A 864 -48.08 -16.01 -31.46
C PRO A 864 -48.98 -14.86 -31.96
N GLY A 865 -48.58 -14.17 -33.04
CA GLY A 865 -49.14 -12.91 -33.51
C GLY A 865 -50.41 -13.00 -34.36
N ARG A 866 -51.23 -14.06 -34.23
CA ARG A 866 -52.58 -14.06 -34.83
C ARG A 866 -53.47 -13.15 -34.00
N VAL A 867 -53.53 -11.88 -34.38
CA VAL A 867 -54.48 -10.90 -33.84
C VAL A 867 -55.90 -11.40 -34.11
N VAL A 868 -56.59 -11.83 -33.05
CA VAL A 868 -58.06 -11.92 -33.02
C VAL A 868 -58.56 -10.52 -32.67
N PRO A 869 -59.32 -9.81 -33.54
CA PRO A 869 -59.92 -8.54 -33.18
C PRO A 869 -61.06 -8.79 -32.17
N THR A 870 -60.96 -8.20 -30.98
CA THR A 870 -62.06 -8.10 -30.02
C THR A 870 -62.79 -6.77 -30.15
N GLY A 871 -64.12 -6.79 -29.98
CA GLY A 871 -64.93 -5.67 -29.51
C GLY A 871 -66.38 -5.71 -30.02
N ALA A 872 -67.43 -5.37 -29.27
CA ALA A 872 -67.65 -5.12 -27.84
C ALA A 872 -69.18 -4.93 -27.64
N ALA A 873 -69.76 -5.39 -26.52
CA ALA A 873 -70.71 -4.64 -25.65
C ALA A 873 -71.55 -5.55 -24.71
N GLY A 874 -71.20 -5.54 -23.42
CA GLY A 874 -72.11 -5.34 -22.28
C GLY A 874 -73.07 -6.46 -21.82
N HIS A 875 -72.69 -7.22 -20.78
CA HIS A 875 -73.46 -7.35 -19.54
C HIS A 875 -72.64 -8.03 -18.41
N VAL A 876 -73.02 -7.73 -17.16
CA VAL A 876 -72.28 -7.92 -15.91
C VAL A 876 -72.63 -9.27 -15.22
N VAL A 877 -71.75 -9.71 -14.30
CA VAL A 877 -71.89 -10.65 -13.15
C VAL A 877 -71.69 -12.18 -13.43
N PRO A 878 -71.23 -13.02 -12.45
CA PRO A 878 -69.87 -13.20 -11.92
C PRO A 878 -69.32 -14.65 -12.05
N ALA A 879 -68.07 -14.83 -11.60
CA ALA A 879 -67.26 -16.05 -11.52
C ALA A 879 -67.94 -17.36 -11.06
N ALA A 880 -67.61 -18.47 -11.74
CA ALA A 880 -67.44 -19.80 -11.12
C ALA A 880 -66.70 -20.79 -12.06
N ALA A 881 -65.69 -21.45 -11.49
CA ALA A 881 -65.13 -22.77 -11.82
C ALA A 881 -64.66 -23.06 -13.25
N ALA A 882 -63.33 -23.07 -13.42
CA ALA A 882 -62.65 -23.80 -14.48
C ALA A 882 -62.75 -25.32 -14.24
N PRO A 883 -63.05 -26.13 -15.28
CA PRO A 883 -62.58 -27.50 -15.37
C PRO A 883 -61.31 -27.57 -16.22
N SER A 884 -60.49 -28.54 -15.83
CA SER A 884 -59.11 -28.85 -16.21
C SER A 884 -58.90 -29.34 -17.65
N GLN A 885 -57.69 -29.02 -18.15
CA GLN A 885 -56.77 -29.81 -18.99
C GLN A 885 -57.33 -30.69 -20.12
N ASP A 886 -56.93 -30.35 -21.35
CA ASP A 886 -56.30 -31.33 -22.24
C ASP A 886 -54.96 -30.77 -22.72
N ALA A 887 -53.93 -31.60 -22.59
CA ALA A 887 -52.51 -31.24 -22.63
C ALA A 887 -51.93 -31.25 -24.06
N VAL A 888 -51.20 -30.20 -24.39
CA VAL A 888 -50.11 -30.21 -25.40
C VAL A 888 -48.83 -29.86 -24.62
N GLY A 889 -47.77 -30.62 -24.88
CA GLY A 889 -46.54 -30.74 -24.05
C GLY A 889 -45.93 -29.43 -23.55
N ALA A 890 -45.55 -29.45 -22.28
CA ALA A 890 -45.11 -28.29 -21.49
C ALA A 890 -43.58 -28.09 -21.44
N ASP A 891 -42.82 -28.63 -22.39
CA ASP A 891 -41.34 -28.68 -22.29
C ASP A 891 -40.58 -27.73 -23.24
N GLU A 892 -41.25 -26.91 -24.06
CA GLU A 892 -40.59 -25.92 -24.95
C GLU A 892 -40.91 -24.47 -24.53
N ALA A 893 -39.86 -23.64 -24.37
CA ALA A 893 -40.03 -22.21 -24.11
C ALA A 893 -40.69 -21.50 -25.31
N ALA A 894 -41.71 -20.67 -25.04
CA ALA A 894 -42.43 -19.93 -26.06
C ALA A 894 -41.54 -18.88 -26.75
N VAL A 895 -41.83 -18.61 -28.03
CA VAL A 895 -41.15 -17.58 -28.83
C VAL A 895 -41.20 -16.22 -28.15
N THR A 896 -40.04 -15.57 -28.04
CA THR A 896 -39.95 -14.19 -27.57
C THR A 896 -39.71 -13.27 -28.76
N LYS A 897 -40.54 -12.22 -28.91
CA LYS A 897 -40.39 -11.18 -29.94
C LYS A 897 -39.94 -9.85 -29.33
N GLY A 898 -39.06 -9.15 -30.03
CA GLY A 898 -38.59 -7.80 -29.72
C GLY A 898 -38.69 -6.90 -30.95
N ALA A 899 -39.19 -5.68 -30.76
CA ALA A 899 -39.17 -4.66 -31.81
C ALA A 899 -37.76 -4.06 -31.92
N THR A 900 -37.29 -3.82 -33.14
CA THR A 900 -36.04 -3.08 -33.40
C THR A 900 -36.25 -2.17 -34.60
N ASP A 901 -35.53 -1.05 -34.67
CA ASP A 901 -35.62 -0.06 -35.76
C ASP A 901 -34.24 0.14 -36.42
N SER A 902 -33.57 -0.97 -36.74
CA SER A 902 -32.21 -0.96 -37.29
C SER A 902 -32.22 -0.69 -38.80
N LYS A 903 -31.46 0.31 -39.27
CA LYS A 903 -31.30 0.64 -40.69
C LYS A 903 -29.84 0.54 -41.10
N ALA A 904 -29.57 -0.18 -42.19
CA ALA A 904 -28.25 -0.30 -42.78
C ALA A 904 -28.34 -0.06 -44.30
N GLY A 905 -28.06 1.18 -44.71
CA GLY A 905 -28.24 1.61 -46.09
C GLY A 905 -29.70 1.43 -46.54
N PRO A 906 -29.96 0.74 -47.67
CA PRO A 906 -31.32 0.46 -48.12
C PRO A 906 -32.06 -0.59 -47.28
N LEU A 907 -31.40 -1.34 -46.39
CA LEU A 907 -32.03 -2.39 -45.57
C LEU A 907 -32.60 -1.82 -44.25
N SER A 908 -33.82 -2.17 -43.90
CA SER A 908 -34.52 -1.82 -42.66
C SER A 908 -35.01 -3.10 -41.97
N ILE A 909 -34.70 -3.28 -40.69
CA ILE A 909 -35.16 -4.40 -39.87
C ILE A 909 -36.12 -3.86 -38.81
N SER A 910 -37.33 -4.43 -38.74
CA SER A 910 -38.42 -3.96 -37.88
C SER A 910 -38.71 -4.87 -36.67
N GLY A 911 -38.18 -6.09 -36.66
CA GLY A 911 -38.48 -7.10 -35.63
C GLY A 911 -37.45 -8.22 -35.55
N LEU A 912 -37.21 -8.69 -34.33
CA LEU A 912 -36.37 -9.85 -34.02
C LEU A 912 -37.17 -10.82 -33.14
N SER A 913 -36.93 -12.11 -33.31
CA SER A 913 -37.50 -13.15 -32.46
C SER A 913 -36.46 -14.21 -32.09
N LEU A 914 -36.54 -14.73 -30.87
CA LEU A 914 -35.71 -15.83 -30.38
C LEU A 914 -36.57 -16.98 -29.89
N GLN A 915 -36.07 -18.19 -30.14
CA GLN A 915 -36.56 -19.42 -29.51
C GLN A 915 -35.40 -20.41 -29.34
N TYR A 916 -35.25 -20.99 -28.15
CA TYR A 916 -34.36 -22.12 -27.93
C TYR A 916 -35.16 -23.42 -27.83
N LYS A 917 -34.83 -24.40 -28.67
CA LYS A 917 -35.56 -25.67 -28.82
C LYS A 917 -34.63 -26.74 -29.37
N ASP A 918 -34.74 -27.98 -28.89
CA ASP A 918 -34.01 -29.16 -29.39
C ASP A 918 -32.47 -28.99 -29.48
N GLY A 919 -31.90 -28.12 -28.65
CA GLY A 919 -30.47 -27.79 -28.71
C GLY A 919 -30.05 -26.85 -29.84
N SER A 920 -31.02 -26.23 -30.53
CA SER A 920 -30.83 -25.18 -31.53
C SER A 920 -31.36 -23.83 -31.02
N LEU A 921 -30.67 -22.75 -31.36
CA LEU A 921 -31.14 -21.37 -31.18
C LEU A 921 -31.70 -20.86 -32.53
N PHE A 922 -32.97 -20.50 -32.55
CA PHE A 922 -33.65 -19.92 -33.71
C PHE A 922 -33.71 -18.40 -33.57
N VAL A 923 -33.24 -17.68 -34.59
CA VAL A 923 -33.28 -16.22 -34.69
C VAL A 923 -34.16 -15.83 -35.88
N GLY A 924 -35.36 -15.31 -35.64
CA GLY A 924 -36.24 -14.80 -36.70
C GLY A 924 -36.06 -13.30 -36.92
N LEU A 925 -36.14 -12.85 -38.18
CA LEU A 925 -35.91 -11.47 -38.59
C LEU A 925 -37.02 -10.98 -39.52
N ASP A 926 -37.57 -9.80 -39.21
CA ASP A 926 -38.47 -9.07 -40.10
C ASP A 926 -37.68 -7.94 -40.79
N ALA A 927 -37.41 -8.07 -42.09
CA ALA A 927 -36.55 -7.14 -42.83
C ALA A 927 -37.15 -6.68 -44.18
N THR A 928 -36.91 -5.41 -44.54
CA THR A 928 -37.34 -4.73 -45.76
C THR A 928 -36.19 -3.94 -46.39
N LEU A 929 -35.87 -4.21 -47.66
CA LEU A 929 -34.91 -3.50 -48.49
C LEU A 929 -35.62 -2.46 -49.37
N VAL A 930 -35.26 -1.18 -49.25
CA VAL A 930 -35.83 -0.05 -50.00
C VAL A 930 -34.79 0.53 -50.96
N LEU A 931 -35.01 0.39 -52.26
CA LEU A 931 -34.14 0.87 -53.34
C LEU A 931 -34.88 1.90 -54.22
N GLY A 932 -34.90 3.15 -53.77
CA GLY A 932 -35.66 4.21 -54.45
C GLY A 932 -37.16 3.92 -54.42
N PRO A 933 -37.85 3.78 -55.57
CA PRO A 933 -39.26 3.40 -55.60
C PRO A 933 -39.50 1.90 -55.38
N LEU A 934 -38.46 1.05 -55.36
CA LEU A 934 -38.58 -0.39 -55.16
C LEU A 934 -38.49 -0.76 -53.68
N THR A 935 -39.28 -1.72 -53.23
CA THR A 935 -39.23 -2.31 -51.88
C THR A 935 -39.18 -3.84 -51.99
N PHE A 936 -38.42 -4.51 -51.13
CA PHE A 936 -38.43 -5.97 -51.01
C PHE A 936 -38.50 -6.34 -49.53
N SER A 937 -39.48 -7.12 -49.10
CA SER A 937 -39.59 -7.57 -47.70
C SER A 937 -39.52 -9.08 -47.63
N VAL A 938 -38.78 -9.63 -46.68
CA VAL A 938 -38.72 -11.08 -46.43
C VAL A 938 -39.74 -11.47 -45.37
N ILE A 939 -40.43 -12.58 -45.60
CA ILE A 939 -41.45 -13.12 -44.69
C ILE A 939 -40.89 -14.40 -44.07
N GLY A 940 -40.87 -14.45 -42.74
CA GLY A 940 -40.43 -15.63 -41.97
C GLY A 940 -38.96 -15.99 -42.13
N PHE A 941 -38.07 -15.01 -42.34
CA PHE A 941 -36.63 -15.31 -42.39
C PHE A 941 -36.16 -15.78 -41.01
N THR A 942 -35.61 -16.99 -40.94
CA THR A 942 -35.12 -17.59 -39.69
C THR A 942 -33.72 -18.14 -39.90
N LEU A 943 -32.84 -17.89 -38.93
CA LEU A 943 -31.53 -18.49 -38.80
C LEU A 943 -31.58 -19.51 -37.66
N GLU A 944 -31.40 -20.79 -37.98
CA GLU A 944 -31.19 -21.84 -36.99
C GLU A 944 -29.69 -22.00 -36.72
N ILE A 945 -29.33 -22.01 -35.44
CA ILE A 945 -27.97 -22.25 -34.97
C ILE A 945 -27.98 -23.51 -34.12
N ALA A 946 -27.47 -24.63 -34.64
CA ALA A 946 -27.41 -25.89 -33.92
C ALA A 946 -26.28 -25.86 -32.87
N LEU A 947 -26.62 -25.67 -31.59
CA LEU A 947 -25.65 -25.52 -30.48
C LEU A 947 -25.26 -26.86 -29.86
N SER A 948 -26.16 -27.85 -29.87
CA SER A 948 -25.92 -29.21 -29.33
C SER A 948 -25.17 -30.13 -30.30
N GLN A 949 -25.24 -29.86 -31.61
CA GLN A 949 -24.56 -30.62 -32.65
C GLN A 949 -23.12 -30.10 -32.85
N GLY A 950 -22.16 -31.00 -33.06
CA GLY A 950 -20.78 -30.61 -33.42
C GLY A 950 -19.90 -30.14 -32.25
N ASN A 951 -20.32 -30.35 -30.99
CA ASN A 951 -19.55 -30.03 -29.79
C ASN A 951 -19.10 -28.56 -29.76
N VAL A 952 -20.02 -27.65 -30.07
CA VAL A 952 -19.79 -26.20 -30.06
C VAL A 952 -19.56 -25.75 -28.63
N LYS A 953 -18.45 -25.07 -28.40
CA LYS A 953 -18.14 -24.45 -27.11
C LYS A 953 -18.32 -22.94 -27.23
N LEU A 954 -18.78 -22.29 -26.15
CA LEU A 954 -19.00 -20.84 -26.14
C LEU A 954 -17.71 -20.02 -26.35
N ASP A 955 -16.53 -20.60 -26.11
CA ASP A 955 -15.22 -19.97 -26.29
C ASP A 955 -14.73 -19.99 -27.76
N SER A 956 -15.40 -20.73 -28.65
CA SER A 956 -15.04 -20.82 -30.07
C SER A 956 -16.29 -20.81 -30.96
N LEU A 957 -17.00 -19.67 -31.00
CA LEU A 957 -18.15 -19.51 -31.88
C LEU A 957 -17.76 -19.50 -33.37
N ALA A 958 -16.48 -19.34 -33.71
CA ALA A 958 -16.00 -19.57 -35.06
C ALA A 958 -16.25 -21.02 -35.53
N ASP A 959 -16.37 -21.98 -34.61
CA ASP A 959 -16.75 -23.36 -34.94
C ASP A 959 -18.15 -23.45 -35.52
N ILE A 960 -19.06 -22.53 -35.16
CA ILE A 960 -20.41 -22.47 -35.72
C ILE A 960 -20.35 -22.29 -37.24
N VAL A 961 -19.46 -21.41 -37.72
CA VAL A 961 -19.26 -21.21 -39.17
C VAL A 961 -18.41 -22.32 -39.78
N LYS A 962 -17.28 -22.70 -39.15
CA LYS A 962 -16.39 -23.74 -39.68
C LYS A 962 -17.08 -25.09 -39.84
N LYS A 963 -17.95 -25.45 -38.90
CA LYS A 963 -18.71 -26.71 -38.87
C LYS A 963 -20.06 -26.62 -39.60
N LYS A 964 -20.36 -25.47 -40.24
CA LYS A 964 -21.60 -25.22 -41.01
C LYS A 964 -22.88 -25.48 -40.20
N LEU A 965 -22.93 -24.96 -38.97
CA LEU A 965 -24.03 -25.18 -38.02
C LEU A 965 -25.11 -24.09 -38.09
N ILE A 966 -25.05 -23.21 -39.10
CA ILE A 966 -26.06 -22.18 -39.37
C ILE A 966 -26.89 -22.61 -40.57
N GLN A 967 -28.19 -22.70 -40.40
CA GLN A 967 -29.14 -22.98 -41.46
C GLN A 967 -30.12 -21.80 -41.61
N ALA A 968 -30.20 -21.23 -42.80
CA ALA A 968 -31.11 -20.14 -43.11
C ALA A 968 -32.37 -20.68 -43.82
N SER A 969 -33.55 -20.23 -43.39
CA SER A 969 -34.82 -20.49 -44.06
C SER A 969 -35.57 -19.18 -44.34
N ILE A 970 -36.20 -19.09 -45.51
CA ILE A 970 -37.09 -17.99 -45.90
C ILE A 970 -38.43 -18.62 -46.26
N HIS A 971 -39.52 -18.07 -45.72
CA HIS A 971 -40.86 -18.57 -46.01
C HIS A 971 -41.59 -17.73 -47.06
N GLY A 972 -41.22 -16.48 -47.28
CA GLY A 972 -41.82 -15.69 -48.34
C GLY A 972 -41.06 -14.42 -48.69
N LEU A 973 -41.48 -13.80 -49.79
CA LEU A 973 -40.93 -12.56 -50.33
C LEU A 973 -42.08 -11.66 -50.77
N GLU A 974 -42.00 -10.40 -50.38
CA GLU A 974 -42.80 -9.30 -50.91
C GLU A 974 -41.90 -8.39 -51.75
N ALA A 975 -42.40 -7.91 -52.88
CA ALA A 975 -41.72 -6.96 -53.74
C ALA A 975 -42.70 -5.85 -54.16
N GLY A 976 -42.35 -4.59 -53.95
CA GLY A 976 -43.16 -3.43 -54.26
C GLY A 976 -42.44 -2.44 -55.18
N LEU A 977 -43.21 -1.71 -55.97
CA LEU A 977 -42.79 -0.52 -56.70
C LEU A 977 -43.83 0.58 -56.45
N SER A 978 -43.43 1.69 -55.85
CA SER A 978 -44.30 2.84 -55.62
C SER A 978 -43.72 4.09 -56.27
N LYS A 979 -44.25 4.46 -57.44
CA LYS A 979 -43.88 5.67 -58.17
C LYS A 979 -45.13 6.24 -58.87
N PRO A 980 -45.77 7.30 -58.33
CA PRO A 980 -46.99 7.85 -58.91
C PRO A 980 -46.87 8.09 -60.43
N PRO A 981 -47.87 7.67 -61.23
CA PRO A 981 -49.18 7.12 -60.86
C PRO A 981 -49.24 5.57 -60.72
N LEU A 982 -48.10 4.87 -60.73
CA LEU A 982 -48.02 3.40 -60.69
C LEU A 982 -47.66 2.88 -59.28
N THR A 983 -48.43 1.91 -58.80
CA THR A 983 -48.10 1.06 -57.65
C THR A 983 -48.16 -0.41 -58.05
N LEU A 984 -47.14 -1.19 -57.72
CA LEU A 984 -47.11 -2.64 -57.88
C LEU A 984 -46.72 -3.25 -56.54
N ASN A 985 -47.42 -4.29 -56.07
CA ASN A 985 -46.98 -5.09 -54.93
C ASN A 985 -47.22 -6.56 -55.23
N GLY A 986 -46.19 -7.37 -55.20
CA GLY A 986 -46.25 -8.82 -55.35
C GLY A 986 -45.80 -9.49 -54.05
N VAL A 987 -46.41 -10.62 -53.73
CA VAL A 987 -46.08 -11.41 -52.53
C VAL A 987 -46.16 -12.89 -52.85
N PHE A 988 -45.25 -13.66 -52.29
CA PHE A 988 -45.24 -15.11 -52.38
C PHE A 988 -44.79 -15.71 -51.05
N VAL A 989 -45.49 -16.74 -50.58
CA VAL A 989 -45.27 -17.40 -49.29
C VAL A 989 -45.37 -18.91 -49.47
N HIS A 990 -44.50 -19.66 -48.80
CA HIS A 990 -44.43 -21.11 -48.75
C HIS A 990 -44.43 -21.57 -47.29
N GLU A 991 -45.37 -22.46 -46.94
CA GLU A 991 -45.61 -22.98 -45.60
C GLU A 991 -45.81 -24.49 -45.66
N THR A 992 -45.21 -25.24 -44.74
CA THR A 992 -45.52 -26.66 -44.54
C THR A 992 -46.15 -26.85 -43.16
N VAL A 993 -47.27 -27.58 -43.10
CA VAL A 993 -48.06 -27.80 -41.88
C VAL A 993 -48.21 -29.30 -41.62
N ASP A 994 -47.77 -29.76 -40.45
CA ASP A 994 -48.03 -31.12 -40.00
C ASP A 994 -49.48 -31.25 -39.53
N VAL A 995 -50.16 -32.31 -39.97
CA VAL A 995 -51.54 -32.64 -39.60
C VAL A 995 -51.57 -34.05 -39.02
N ALA A 996 -52.53 -34.35 -38.14
CA ALA A 996 -52.67 -35.71 -37.62
C ALA A 996 -52.80 -36.70 -38.79
N GLY A 997 -51.83 -37.62 -38.92
CA GLY A 997 -51.76 -38.58 -40.02
C GLY A 997 -51.01 -38.13 -41.28
N GLY A 998 -50.36 -36.95 -41.35
CA GLY A 998 -49.56 -36.55 -42.50
C GLY A 998 -49.07 -35.10 -42.54
N SER A 999 -48.85 -34.54 -43.75
CA SER A 999 -48.30 -33.19 -43.94
C SER A 999 -48.98 -32.46 -45.10
N VAL A 1000 -49.13 -31.14 -44.98
CA VAL A 1000 -49.69 -30.25 -46.01
C VAL A 1000 -48.64 -29.21 -46.42
N ASP A 1001 -48.30 -29.18 -47.71
CA ASP A 1001 -47.38 -28.20 -48.29
C ASP A 1001 -48.16 -27.10 -49.03
N ILE A 1002 -48.00 -25.84 -48.65
CA ILE A 1002 -48.88 -24.71 -49.02
C ILE A 1002 -48.05 -23.58 -49.66
N PHE A 1003 -48.43 -23.17 -50.86
CA PHE A 1003 -47.86 -22.03 -51.57
C PHE A 1003 -48.94 -20.98 -51.79
N LYS A 1004 -48.73 -19.78 -51.29
CA LYS A 1004 -49.65 -18.63 -51.38
C LYS A 1004 -48.98 -17.53 -52.18
N GLY A 1005 -49.74 -16.82 -52.99
CA GLY A 1005 -49.20 -15.68 -53.72
C GLY A 1005 -50.25 -14.64 -54.05
N GLY A 1006 -49.81 -13.43 -54.32
CA GLY A 1006 -50.67 -12.36 -54.78
C GLY A 1006 -49.92 -11.21 -55.43
N ILE A 1007 -50.64 -10.44 -56.24
CA ILE A 1007 -50.15 -9.24 -56.89
C ILE A 1007 -51.24 -8.17 -56.87
N SER A 1008 -50.89 -6.93 -56.55
CA SER A 1008 -51.73 -5.76 -56.76
C SER A 1008 -51.03 -4.75 -57.67
N VAL A 1009 -51.81 -4.15 -58.56
CA VAL A 1009 -51.35 -3.15 -59.53
C VAL A 1009 -52.33 -1.98 -59.50
N GLY A 1010 -51.90 -0.84 -58.98
CA GLY A 1010 -52.65 0.42 -59.04
C GLY A 1010 -52.10 1.32 -60.14
N PHE A 1011 -52.96 1.83 -61.01
CA PHE A 1011 -52.59 2.78 -62.05
C PHE A 1011 -53.73 3.77 -62.34
N LYS A 1012 -53.53 5.04 -61.95
CA LYS A 1012 -54.53 6.12 -62.08
C LYS A 1012 -55.86 5.81 -61.38
N ALA A 1013 -56.88 5.39 -62.14
CA ALA A 1013 -58.24 5.10 -61.65
C ALA A 1013 -58.55 3.59 -61.65
N TRP A 1014 -57.56 2.74 -61.94
CA TRP A 1014 -57.72 1.29 -61.98
C TRP A 1014 -56.84 0.61 -60.93
N ASP A 1015 -57.43 -0.37 -60.24
CA ASP A 1015 -56.76 -1.24 -59.28
C ASP A 1015 -57.03 -2.70 -59.64
N LEU A 1016 -55.98 -3.42 -60.03
CA LEU A 1016 -56.00 -4.87 -60.21
C LEU A 1016 -55.46 -5.53 -58.95
N LEU A 1017 -56.10 -6.62 -58.52
CA LEU A 1017 -55.60 -7.51 -57.50
C LEU A 1017 -55.80 -8.96 -57.96
N ALA A 1018 -54.79 -9.80 -57.81
CA ALA A 1018 -54.91 -11.24 -57.98
C ALA A 1018 -54.22 -11.97 -56.82
N VAL A 1019 -54.83 -13.04 -56.32
CA VAL A 1019 -54.31 -13.86 -55.23
C VAL A 1019 -54.60 -15.33 -55.51
N GLY A 1020 -53.83 -16.24 -54.93
CA GLY A 1020 -54.08 -17.66 -55.06
C GLY A 1020 -53.32 -18.50 -54.04
N GLU A 1021 -53.74 -19.75 -53.93
CA GLU A 1021 -53.13 -20.75 -53.07
C GLU A 1021 -53.03 -22.08 -53.83
N TYR A 1022 -51.91 -22.77 -53.64
CA TYR A 1022 -51.66 -24.12 -54.11
C TYR A 1022 -51.27 -24.99 -52.89
N LYS A 1023 -51.93 -26.13 -52.72
CA LYS A 1023 -51.74 -27.04 -51.58
C LYS A 1023 -51.40 -28.45 -52.07
N VAL A 1024 -50.48 -29.12 -51.41
CA VAL A 1024 -50.20 -30.55 -51.55
C VAL A 1024 -50.46 -31.22 -50.22
N THR A 1025 -51.59 -31.92 -50.10
CA THR A 1025 -52.00 -32.60 -48.88
C THR A 1025 -51.61 -34.07 -48.97
N THR A 1026 -50.81 -34.55 -48.01
CA THR A 1026 -50.44 -35.97 -47.87
C THR A 1026 -50.99 -36.50 -46.55
N LEU A 1027 -51.85 -37.52 -46.59
CA LEU A 1027 -52.48 -38.14 -45.41
C LEU A 1027 -52.39 -39.67 -45.53
N GLU A 1028 -51.78 -40.32 -44.53
CA GLU A 1028 -51.71 -41.77 -44.21
C GLU A 1028 -51.46 -42.80 -45.33
N ASN A 1029 -51.38 -42.39 -46.61
CA ASN A 1029 -50.90 -43.06 -47.85
C ASN A 1029 -51.48 -42.42 -49.15
N HIS A 1030 -52.19 -41.29 -49.07
CA HIS A 1030 -52.77 -40.59 -50.24
C HIS A 1030 -52.24 -39.15 -50.32
N THR A 1031 -51.83 -38.71 -51.52
CA THR A 1031 -51.45 -37.32 -51.79
C THR A 1031 -52.35 -36.71 -52.86
N PHE A 1032 -52.95 -35.55 -52.60
CA PHE A 1032 -53.68 -34.78 -53.61
C PHE A 1032 -53.26 -33.31 -53.63
N LYS A 1033 -53.41 -32.68 -54.80
CA LYS A 1033 -53.01 -31.29 -55.06
C LYS A 1033 -54.23 -30.42 -55.26
N SER A 1034 -54.29 -29.27 -54.61
CA SER A 1034 -55.38 -28.29 -54.71
C SER A 1034 -54.84 -26.94 -55.14
N VAL A 1035 -55.60 -26.22 -55.97
CA VAL A 1035 -55.29 -24.84 -56.36
C VAL A 1035 -56.54 -23.99 -56.35
N PHE A 1036 -56.43 -22.74 -55.94
CA PHE A 1036 -57.43 -21.73 -56.29
C PHE A 1036 -56.78 -20.39 -56.58
N VAL A 1037 -57.46 -19.59 -57.39
CA VAL A 1037 -57.06 -18.23 -57.75
C VAL A 1037 -58.29 -17.33 -57.70
N TYR A 1038 -58.11 -16.10 -57.23
CA TYR A 1038 -59.09 -15.02 -57.24
C TYR A 1038 -58.45 -13.77 -57.83
N GLY A 1039 -59.17 -13.05 -58.69
CA GLY A 1039 -58.78 -11.75 -59.20
C GLY A 1039 -59.93 -10.76 -59.15
N LYS A 1040 -59.60 -9.50 -58.88
CA LYS A 1040 -60.50 -8.37 -59.04
C LYS A 1040 -59.83 -7.24 -59.82
N LEU A 1041 -60.63 -6.52 -60.59
CA LEU A 1041 -60.24 -5.29 -61.27
C LEU A 1041 -61.30 -4.25 -60.96
N ASP A 1042 -60.93 -3.17 -60.27
CA ASP A 1042 -61.82 -2.08 -59.90
C ASP A 1042 -61.42 -0.79 -60.64
N GLY A 1043 -62.41 0.00 -61.02
CA GLY A 1043 -62.27 1.26 -61.77
C GLY A 1043 -63.35 1.40 -62.85
N PRO A 1044 -63.44 2.54 -63.54
CA PRO A 1044 -64.39 2.68 -64.65
C PRO A 1044 -63.94 1.76 -65.79
N LEU A 1045 -64.61 0.62 -65.96
CA LEU A 1045 -64.30 -0.34 -67.03
C LEU A 1045 -65.08 0.02 -68.29
N VAL A 1046 -66.41 0.10 -68.16
CA VAL A 1046 -67.33 0.44 -69.24
C VAL A 1046 -68.53 1.17 -68.65
N THR A 1047 -68.86 2.34 -69.18
CA THR A 1047 -70.11 3.04 -68.91
C THR A 1047 -71.02 2.91 -70.13
N VAL A 1048 -72.14 2.21 -69.97
CA VAL A 1048 -73.26 2.24 -70.91
C VAL A 1048 -74.30 3.25 -70.41
N GLU A 1049 -75.20 3.72 -71.27
CA GLU A 1049 -76.10 4.85 -70.96
C GLU A 1049 -76.92 4.71 -69.66
N PHE A 1050 -77.17 3.49 -69.18
CA PHE A 1050 -77.98 3.22 -67.98
C PHE A 1050 -77.23 2.51 -66.83
N ALA A 1051 -75.95 2.14 -67.00
CA ALA A 1051 -75.17 1.44 -65.97
C ALA A 1051 -73.65 1.62 -66.17
N THR A 1052 -72.89 1.70 -65.08
CA THR A 1052 -71.42 1.67 -65.12
C THR A 1052 -70.93 0.38 -64.52
N ILE A 1053 -70.17 -0.40 -65.28
CA ILE A 1053 -69.41 -1.53 -64.74
C ILE A 1053 -68.17 -0.95 -64.08
N SER A 1054 -68.17 -0.99 -62.75
CA SER A 1054 -67.17 -0.39 -61.86
C SER A 1054 -66.12 -1.41 -61.38
N GLY A 1055 -66.33 -2.70 -61.68
CA GLY A 1055 -65.29 -3.69 -61.54
C GLY A 1055 -65.71 -5.11 -61.93
N VAL A 1056 -64.74 -6.00 -62.09
CA VAL A 1056 -64.93 -7.43 -62.42
C VAL A 1056 -64.19 -8.29 -61.41
N ARG A 1057 -64.84 -9.35 -60.94
CA ARG A 1057 -64.26 -10.39 -60.08
C ARG A 1057 -64.27 -11.72 -60.81
N VAL A 1058 -63.19 -12.48 -60.71
CA VAL A 1058 -63.04 -13.82 -61.29
C VAL A 1058 -62.41 -14.75 -60.27
N GLY A 1059 -62.87 -15.99 -60.21
CA GLY A 1059 -62.33 -17.02 -59.34
C GLY A 1059 -62.37 -18.39 -59.98
N PHE A 1060 -61.36 -19.20 -59.66
CA PHE A 1060 -61.25 -20.58 -60.12
C PHE A 1060 -60.65 -21.43 -59.01
N GLY A 1061 -61.12 -22.67 -58.86
CA GLY A 1061 -60.51 -23.64 -57.96
C GLY A 1061 -60.62 -25.08 -58.46
N PHE A 1062 -59.58 -25.87 -58.19
CA PHE A 1062 -59.45 -27.30 -58.52
C PHE A 1062 -58.98 -28.07 -57.28
N ASN A 1063 -59.61 -29.20 -56.99
CA ASN A 1063 -59.63 -29.87 -55.68
C ASN A 1063 -59.90 -28.88 -54.51
N SER A 1064 -60.79 -27.92 -54.77
CA SER A 1064 -61.19 -26.83 -53.86
C SER A 1064 -62.71 -26.69 -53.92
N ALA A 1065 -63.31 -26.18 -52.86
CA ALA A 1065 -64.72 -25.82 -52.82
C ALA A 1065 -64.92 -24.41 -52.25
N VAL A 1066 -65.92 -23.72 -52.78
CA VAL A 1066 -66.37 -22.43 -52.28
C VAL A 1066 -67.62 -22.61 -51.44
N TYR A 1067 -67.62 -21.99 -50.27
CA TYR A 1067 -68.82 -21.91 -49.44
C TYR A 1067 -69.81 -20.93 -50.07
N LEU A 1068 -70.95 -21.45 -50.56
CA LEU A 1068 -72.02 -20.63 -51.13
C LEU A 1068 -72.89 -20.05 -50.00
N PRO A 1069 -73.00 -18.71 -49.89
CA PRO A 1069 -73.83 -18.08 -48.87
C PRO A 1069 -75.32 -18.27 -49.17
N THR A 1070 -76.15 -18.24 -48.12
CA THR A 1070 -77.61 -18.11 -48.24
C THR A 1070 -77.99 -16.78 -48.91
N ALA A 1071 -79.17 -16.69 -49.55
CA ALA A 1071 -79.57 -15.52 -50.34
C ALA A 1071 -79.46 -14.17 -49.60
N ASN A 1072 -79.70 -14.14 -48.29
CA ASN A 1072 -79.55 -12.94 -47.44
C ASN A 1072 -78.10 -12.53 -47.15
N LYS A 1073 -77.11 -13.38 -47.46
CA LYS A 1073 -75.68 -13.15 -47.30
C LYS A 1073 -74.96 -12.98 -48.65
N LEU A 1074 -75.70 -12.91 -49.76
CA LEU A 1074 -75.13 -12.77 -51.11
C LEU A 1074 -74.39 -11.42 -51.30
N TYR A 1075 -74.92 -10.33 -50.72
CA TYR A 1075 -74.32 -8.98 -50.80
C TYR A 1075 -73.06 -8.78 -49.94
N THR A 1076 -72.71 -9.77 -49.12
CA THR A 1076 -71.47 -9.81 -48.32
C THR A 1076 -70.52 -10.89 -48.81
N PHE A 1077 -70.84 -11.57 -49.92
CA PHE A 1077 -69.96 -12.58 -50.50
C PHE A 1077 -68.77 -11.91 -51.21
N PRO A 1078 -67.52 -12.30 -50.91
CA PRO A 1078 -66.33 -11.61 -51.42
C PRO A 1078 -66.16 -11.68 -52.95
N PHE A 1079 -66.84 -12.59 -53.64
CA PHE A 1079 -66.85 -12.63 -55.11
C PHE A 1079 -67.88 -11.68 -55.74
N ILE A 1080 -68.77 -11.07 -54.95
CA ILE A 1080 -69.82 -10.15 -55.40
C ILE A 1080 -69.56 -8.73 -54.89
N ASN A 1081 -69.16 -8.58 -53.63
CA ASN A 1081 -68.93 -7.30 -53.01
C ASN A 1081 -67.78 -7.36 -51.99
N ASP A 1082 -66.97 -6.30 -51.97
CA ASP A 1082 -65.79 -6.17 -51.15
C ASP A 1082 -66.13 -5.87 -49.66
N ASN A 1083 -67.40 -5.70 -49.29
CA ASN A 1083 -67.80 -5.36 -47.92
C ASN A 1083 -67.28 -6.33 -46.85
N SER A 1084 -67.18 -7.64 -47.14
CA SER A 1084 -66.62 -8.64 -46.22
C SER A 1084 -65.10 -8.70 -46.23
N VAL A 1085 -64.45 -7.93 -47.09
CA VAL A 1085 -62.99 -7.80 -47.21
C VAL A 1085 -62.53 -6.32 -47.12
N ALA A 1086 -63.43 -5.40 -46.75
CA ALA A 1086 -63.23 -3.95 -46.87
C ALA A 1086 -62.09 -3.40 -45.99
N GLY A 1087 -61.75 -4.08 -44.89
CA GLY A 1087 -60.59 -3.75 -44.05
C GLY A 1087 -59.23 -4.18 -44.62
N ALA A 1088 -59.20 -4.98 -45.70
CA ALA A 1088 -57.98 -5.46 -46.33
C ALA A 1088 -57.41 -4.52 -47.40
N GLY A 1089 -58.20 -3.58 -47.94
CA GLY A 1089 -57.77 -2.72 -49.06
C GLY A 1089 -57.34 -3.54 -50.30
N ASN A 1090 -56.24 -3.12 -50.95
CA ASN A 1090 -55.60 -3.84 -52.07
C ASN A 1090 -54.34 -4.61 -51.63
N ASP A 1091 -54.25 -4.97 -50.35
CA ASP A 1091 -53.20 -5.82 -49.79
C ASP A 1091 -53.48 -7.30 -50.17
N PRO A 1092 -52.65 -7.93 -51.02
CA PRO A 1092 -52.95 -9.27 -51.53
C PRO A 1092 -53.02 -10.35 -50.44
N MET A 1093 -52.19 -10.26 -49.39
CA MET A 1093 -52.20 -11.28 -48.34
C MET A 1093 -53.40 -11.16 -47.42
N LYS A 1094 -53.84 -9.94 -47.10
CA LYS A 1094 -55.04 -9.74 -46.27
C LYS A 1094 -56.29 -10.22 -46.99
N VAL A 1095 -56.40 -9.98 -48.29
CA VAL A 1095 -57.51 -10.49 -49.10
C VAL A 1095 -57.46 -12.02 -49.21
N LEU A 1096 -56.28 -12.60 -49.43
CA LEU A 1096 -56.13 -14.05 -49.50
C LEU A 1096 -56.48 -14.73 -48.17
N ALA A 1097 -55.93 -14.26 -47.05
CA ALA A 1097 -56.20 -14.79 -45.71
C ALA A 1097 -57.70 -14.74 -45.39
N GLN A 1098 -58.35 -13.62 -45.73
CA GLN A 1098 -59.78 -13.48 -45.59
C GLN A 1098 -60.54 -14.56 -46.39
N MET A 1099 -60.09 -14.97 -47.58
CA MET A 1099 -60.79 -15.99 -48.36
C MET A 1099 -60.64 -17.42 -47.81
N VAL A 1100 -59.47 -17.75 -47.24
CA VAL A 1100 -59.09 -19.13 -46.89
C VAL A 1100 -59.18 -19.46 -45.41
N ASP A 1101 -59.24 -18.45 -44.54
CA ASP A 1101 -59.34 -18.65 -43.10
C ASP A 1101 -60.80 -18.72 -42.62
N PRO A 1102 -61.12 -19.60 -41.64
CA PRO A 1102 -62.41 -19.59 -40.94
C PRO A 1102 -62.64 -18.27 -40.20
N ARG A 1103 -63.90 -17.80 -40.12
CA ARG A 1103 -64.25 -16.50 -39.52
C ARG A 1103 -65.46 -16.58 -38.61
N ASP A 1104 -65.36 -16.10 -37.37
CA ASP A 1104 -66.50 -15.89 -36.44
C ASP A 1104 -67.54 -17.03 -36.44
N GLY A 1105 -67.07 -18.27 -36.24
CA GLY A 1105 -67.93 -19.46 -36.24
C GLY A 1105 -68.44 -19.92 -37.62
N ASN A 1106 -68.01 -19.30 -38.72
CA ASN A 1106 -68.31 -19.68 -40.09
C ASN A 1106 -67.09 -20.34 -40.79
N PRO A 1107 -67.31 -21.30 -41.70
CA PRO A 1107 -66.24 -21.90 -42.49
C PRO A 1107 -65.58 -20.89 -43.45
N ALA A 1108 -64.35 -21.18 -43.87
CA ALA A 1108 -63.65 -20.39 -44.88
C ALA A 1108 -64.43 -20.30 -46.19
N TYR A 1109 -64.37 -19.15 -46.87
CA TYR A 1109 -65.05 -18.93 -48.14
C TYR A 1109 -64.53 -19.86 -49.23
N VAL A 1110 -63.23 -20.15 -49.21
CA VAL A 1110 -62.58 -21.16 -50.04
C VAL A 1110 -61.90 -22.15 -49.11
N HIS A 1111 -62.18 -23.44 -49.27
CA HIS A 1111 -61.52 -24.50 -48.53
C HIS A 1111 -61.11 -25.64 -49.46
N THR A 1112 -60.17 -26.44 -49.00
CA THR A 1112 -59.63 -27.59 -49.75
C THR A 1112 -60.64 -28.75 -49.71
N LYS A 1113 -60.95 -29.34 -50.86
CA LYS A 1113 -61.84 -30.51 -50.98
C LYS A 1113 -61.47 -31.33 -52.21
N GLU A 1114 -60.94 -32.52 -51.99
CA GLU A 1114 -60.59 -33.44 -53.07
C GLU A 1114 -61.78 -33.73 -53.98
N GLY A 1115 -61.55 -33.68 -55.30
CA GLY A 1115 -62.58 -33.83 -56.34
C GLY A 1115 -63.46 -32.59 -56.58
N GLY A 1116 -63.32 -31.52 -55.79
CA GLY A 1116 -64.07 -30.27 -55.98
C GLY A 1116 -63.49 -29.39 -57.10
N CYS A 1117 -64.33 -28.83 -57.97
CA CYS A 1117 -63.92 -27.84 -58.97
C CYS A 1117 -64.99 -26.77 -59.11
N TRP A 1118 -64.58 -25.50 -59.25
CA TRP A 1118 -65.51 -24.38 -59.40
C TRP A 1118 -64.91 -23.24 -60.22
N PHE A 1119 -65.77 -22.47 -60.87
CA PHE A 1119 -65.44 -21.24 -61.57
C PHE A 1119 -66.52 -20.19 -61.26
N CYS A 1120 -66.10 -18.96 -61.03
CA CYS A 1120 -66.98 -17.84 -60.73
C CYS A 1120 -66.49 -16.60 -61.50
N ALA A 1121 -67.42 -15.86 -62.12
CA ALA A 1121 -67.14 -14.56 -62.69
C ALA A 1121 -68.34 -13.64 -62.44
N VAL A 1122 -68.09 -12.45 -61.87
CA VAL A 1122 -69.14 -11.50 -61.48
C VAL A 1122 -68.69 -10.09 -61.86
N SER A 1123 -69.54 -9.34 -62.55
CA SER A 1123 -69.35 -7.91 -62.83
C SER A 1123 -70.17 -7.06 -61.85
N LYS A 1124 -69.59 -5.95 -61.38
CA LYS A 1124 -70.19 -4.99 -60.46
C LYS A 1124 -70.58 -3.71 -61.17
#